data_AF-A0A938IC13-F1
#
_entry.id   AF-A0A938IC13-F1
#
_cell.length_a   1.000
_cell.length_b   1.000
_cell.length_c   1.000
_cell.angle_alpha   90.00
_cell.angle_beta   90.00
_cell.angle_gamma   90.00
#
_symmetry.space_group_name_H-M   'P 1'
#
loop_
_entity.id
_entity.type
_entity.pdbx_description
1 polymer ?
#
loop_
_entity_poly.entity_id
_entity_poly.type
_entity_poly.pdbx_seq_one_letter_code
_entity_poly.pdbx_strand_id
1 'polypeptide(L)'
;MLHDLSAHCPATLPDVDLCIIGSGPAGATLLAELAGRGLSIAVLESGRLATSAYGDRLRATESDGIAIKSWSRERVLGGASTTWAGLSRPFDPIDFAARPWLGTGGWPVGRAELLEHYAAATRYRFPKLSHYAADGFAALRERGPRQPTWEALEEKVFLAADPPQNFGKEQRAAFERPDVATYLDATVVELHGARGRIEYARLRTSRGEERRLGARAFVLGCGGLENARLLLVSRSLGERGLGNERDQVGRYLMNHPKNYHGLLHLEPPLRSLPYYFGCLWRGFAGYGGLALAEREQERRGLLNSYVRFEPLFPWSDSEGVESLVALTKKTKFALAAFKRSKRGELIELRDYSETGDDSELQNARRDALGYAKLFGNVLGDLPKVSRYATFRLQGRKAPLIQRARLRNFLEMEPRADNRVLLSARTDVHGLPIPLVRHRCSELDRRTLIELHAQLERELPRAGFGRLETSIARAEPWPIDQDASHHMGTTRMGRDPVSSVVDPDLRVHELENLWVAGASTFPTSGCANPTFTLVALSIRLARHLERAVFRTGAGPATAQPGPEAGPARAGVAPHGRARRNVLVIGAAKRAFETALPAFAAAEPALRVASVWAKHERTLRVGDRDHEVRAMDGFDARALEGIDLVYIAVSKPVAPRMLQKLLDHGGERCELLIDTPVLLPKHFRHVPLLERFRACWVPEDCAYLPWLPLVERATASWLGPLRRLVFERSAYAYHAHATLRALAGAPLSSARRRRVGAQQWERALRFENGVEALLTEPRDYSTGRFALHGERGIAADHELPGAQRFETIIENERCVGLRLGADVEPLDAAEQDLVGRCEAGASVTRMHEAWKRVGFLRLLRAIDAGRGGYPVYDALEDTLSDYVLEKLGRFRSTRATSPRYATARRIYAFGSRLAGR
;
A
#
# COMPACT_ATOMS: atom_id res chain seq x y z
N MET A 1 -14.20 11.81 -15.57
CA MET A 1 -14.08 12.10 -17.03
C MET A 1 -12.76 12.81 -17.27
N LEU A 2 -12.12 12.56 -18.43
CA LEU A 2 -10.87 13.21 -18.81
C LEU A 2 -11.16 14.35 -19.79
N HIS A 3 -10.65 15.54 -19.50
CA HIS A 3 -10.81 16.75 -20.30
C HIS A 3 -9.43 17.21 -20.77
N ASP A 4 -9.17 17.15 -22.06
CA ASP A 4 -7.93 17.71 -22.64
C ASP A 4 -8.17 19.17 -23.01
N LEU A 5 -7.65 20.09 -22.19
CA LEU A 5 -7.85 21.53 -22.39
C LEU A 5 -7.15 22.05 -23.65
N SER A 6 -6.21 21.29 -24.21
CA SER A 6 -5.63 21.64 -25.52
C SER A 6 -6.55 21.34 -26.69
N ALA A 7 -7.58 20.51 -26.51
CA ALA A 7 -8.59 20.24 -27.53
C ALA A 7 -9.80 21.15 -27.36
N HIS A 8 -10.28 21.30 -26.13
CA HIS A 8 -11.40 22.15 -25.78
C HIS A 8 -11.26 22.69 -24.35
N CYS A 9 -11.14 24.02 -24.22
CA CYS A 9 -11.05 24.69 -22.93
C CYS A 9 -12.37 25.43 -22.62
N PRO A 10 -13.24 24.89 -21.73
CA PRO A 10 -14.53 25.50 -21.42
C PRO A 10 -14.34 26.88 -20.78
N ALA A 11 -15.24 27.83 -21.01
CA ALA A 11 -15.10 29.21 -20.53
C ALA A 11 -14.95 29.31 -19.00
N THR A 12 -15.63 28.44 -18.26
CA THR A 12 -15.55 28.33 -16.80
C THR A 12 -15.28 26.89 -16.39
N LEU A 13 -14.63 26.72 -15.24
CA LEU A 13 -14.45 25.42 -14.59
C LEU A 13 -15.29 25.42 -13.30
N PRO A 14 -16.01 24.33 -12.99
CA PRO A 14 -16.82 24.25 -11.79
C PRO A 14 -15.94 24.18 -10.55
N ASP A 15 -16.40 24.82 -9.47
CA ASP A 15 -15.80 24.66 -8.14
C ASP A 15 -16.03 23.23 -7.63
N VAL A 16 -15.09 22.76 -6.82
CA VAL A 16 -15.09 21.37 -6.30
C VAL A 16 -14.79 21.32 -4.81
N ASP A 17 -15.08 20.19 -4.17
CA ASP A 17 -14.71 19.98 -2.78
C ASP A 17 -13.18 19.84 -2.63
N LEU A 18 -12.53 19.16 -3.57
CA LEU A 18 -11.10 18.87 -3.53
C LEU A 18 -10.43 19.06 -4.88
N CYS A 19 -9.39 19.90 -4.93
CA CYS A 19 -8.51 20.03 -6.08
C CYS A 19 -7.16 19.35 -5.81
N ILE A 20 -6.82 18.33 -6.59
CA ILE A 20 -5.51 17.67 -6.57
C ILE A 20 -4.68 18.19 -7.75
N ILE A 21 -3.54 18.80 -7.46
CA ILE A 21 -2.67 19.42 -8.47
C ILE A 21 -1.47 18.48 -8.71
N GLY A 22 -1.46 17.82 -9.87
CA GLY A 22 -0.49 16.80 -10.26
C GLY A 22 -1.04 15.38 -10.18
N SER A 23 -0.86 14.60 -11.25
CA SER A 23 -1.38 13.23 -11.37
C SER A 23 -0.34 12.12 -11.13
N GLY A 24 0.82 12.48 -10.55
CA GLY A 24 1.89 11.54 -10.20
C GLY A 24 1.47 10.51 -9.13
N PRO A 25 2.39 9.65 -8.66
CA PRO A 25 2.09 8.62 -7.66
C PRO A 25 1.31 9.11 -6.43
N ALA A 26 1.66 10.27 -5.89
CA ALA A 26 0.96 10.86 -4.74
C ALA A 26 -0.48 11.25 -5.09
N GLY A 27 -0.67 12.06 -6.14
CA GLY A 27 -1.99 12.52 -6.56
C GLY A 27 -2.91 11.40 -7.05
N ALA A 28 -2.37 10.45 -7.81
CA ALA A 28 -3.11 9.26 -8.26
C ALA A 28 -3.54 8.36 -7.08
N THR A 29 -2.70 8.23 -6.05
CA THR A 29 -3.04 7.49 -4.83
C THR A 29 -4.15 8.19 -4.06
N LEU A 30 -4.03 9.50 -3.82
CA LEU A 30 -5.05 10.31 -3.16
C LEU A 30 -6.40 10.21 -3.88
N LEU A 31 -6.39 10.36 -5.19
CA LEU A 31 -7.59 10.22 -6.00
C LEU A 31 -8.20 8.82 -5.85
N ALA A 32 -7.40 7.77 -5.96
CA ALA A 32 -7.88 6.39 -5.85
C ALA A 32 -8.49 6.09 -4.47
N GLU A 33 -8.00 6.74 -3.41
CA GLU A 33 -8.55 6.58 -2.07
C GLU A 33 -9.85 7.34 -1.83
N LEU A 34 -9.99 8.53 -2.41
CA LEU A 34 -11.07 9.46 -2.12
C LEU A 34 -12.21 9.42 -3.15
N ALA A 35 -11.93 9.01 -4.39
CA ALA A 35 -12.95 9.00 -5.44
C ALA A 35 -14.06 7.98 -5.14
N GLY A 36 -15.31 8.34 -5.45
CA GLY A 36 -16.49 7.55 -5.12
C GLY A 36 -16.97 7.66 -3.69
N ARG A 37 -16.37 8.54 -2.86
CA ARG A 37 -16.81 8.77 -1.48
C ARG A 37 -17.81 9.91 -1.32
N GLY A 38 -18.25 10.55 -2.41
CA GLY A 38 -19.22 11.65 -2.38
C GLY A 38 -18.60 13.05 -2.35
N LEU A 39 -17.30 13.18 -2.63
CA LEU A 39 -16.66 14.47 -2.94
C LEU A 39 -16.69 14.72 -4.44
N SER A 40 -16.94 15.97 -4.83
CA SER A 40 -16.55 16.45 -6.16
C SER A 40 -15.04 16.69 -6.17
N ILE A 41 -14.32 16.04 -7.10
CA ILE A 41 -12.85 16.12 -7.16
C ILE A 41 -12.40 16.61 -8.53
N ALA A 42 -11.53 17.62 -8.54
CA ALA A 42 -10.78 18.01 -9.73
C ALA A 42 -9.33 17.53 -9.64
N VAL A 43 -8.80 17.01 -10.74
CA VAL A 43 -7.36 16.74 -10.88
C VAL A 43 -6.78 17.61 -11.99
N LEU A 44 -5.76 18.40 -11.69
CA LEU A 44 -5.08 19.27 -12.64
C LEU A 44 -3.72 18.67 -13.01
N GLU A 45 -3.57 18.21 -14.25
CA GLU A 45 -2.32 17.71 -14.81
C GLU A 45 -1.81 18.66 -15.89
N SER A 46 -0.61 19.20 -15.68
CA SER A 46 0.07 20.09 -16.63
C SER A 46 0.36 19.40 -17.97
N GLY A 47 0.58 18.09 -17.93
CA GLY A 47 0.81 17.23 -19.08
C GLY A 47 -0.44 16.70 -19.79
N ARG A 48 -0.21 15.84 -20.79
CA ARG A 48 -1.26 15.12 -21.53
C ARG A 48 -1.22 13.62 -21.24
N LEU A 49 -1.98 12.82 -22.00
CA LEU A 49 -1.93 11.35 -21.92
C LEU A 49 -0.58 10.76 -22.36
N ALA A 50 0.16 11.50 -23.18
CA ALA A 50 1.49 11.14 -23.66
C ALA A 50 2.41 12.36 -23.58
N THR A 51 3.72 12.12 -23.67
CA THR A 51 4.73 13.17 -23.66
C THR A 51 4.50 14.15 -24.81
N SER A 52 4.72 15.44 -24.56
CA SER A 52 4.57 16.50 -25.56
C SER A 52 5.72 17.50 -25.47
N ALA A 53 6.02 18.19 -26.57
CA ALA A 53 7.04 19.23 -26.60
C ALA A 53 6.73 20.38 -25.60
N TYR A 54 5.45 20.69 -25.39
CA TYR A 54 5.02 21.64 -24.36
C TYR A 54 5.40 21.15 -22.95
N GLY A 55 5.04 19.91 -22.61
CA GLY A 55 5.41 19.30 -21.33
C GLY A 55 6.92 19.19 -21.14
N ASP A 56 7.67 18.88 -22.19
CA ASP A 56 9.13 18.80 -22.17
C ASP A 56 9.77 20.16 -21.81
N ARG A 57 9.28 21.27 -22.39
CA ARG A 57 9.76 22.62 -22.06
C ARG A 57 9.46 23.03 -20.61
N LEU A 58 8.32 22.59 -20.05
CA LEU A 58 7.93 22.85 -18.66
C LEU A 58 8.74 22.08 -17.61
N ARG A 59 9.64 21.19 -18.01
CA ARG A 59 10.59 20.51 -17.10
C ARG A 59 11.92 21.26 -16.97
N ALA A 60 12.12 22.36 -17.69
CA ALA A 60 13.37 23.11 -17.65
C ALA A 60 13.76 23.48 -16.21
N THR A 61 15.04 23.30 -15.90
CA THR A 61 15.65 23.65 -14.61
C THR A 61 17.01 24.26 -14.84
N GLU A 62 17.43 25.09 -13.90
CA GLU A 62 18.81 25.49 -13.74
C GLU A 62 19.40 24.77 -12.53
N SER A 63 20.67 24.39 -12.61
CA SER A 63 21.34 23.64 -11.54
C SER A 63 22.62 24.36 -11.15
N ASP A 64 22.75 24.59 -9.85
CA ASP A 64 23.95 25.04 -9.18
C ASP A 64 24.45 23.86 -8.33
N GLY A 65 25.39 23.07 -8.85
CA GLY A 65 25.82 21.80 -8.27
C GLY A 65 25.44 20.61 -9.15
N ILE A 66 24.77 19.60 -8.59
CA ILE A 66 24.33 18.41 -9.35
C ILE A 66 23.33 18.81 -10.43
N ALA A 67 23.62 18.42 -11.68
CA ALA A 67 22.72 18.61 -12.81
C ALA A 67 21.46 17.74 -12.65
N ILE A 68 20.28 18.37 -12.67
CA ILE A 68 19.01 17.65 -12.62
C ILE A 68 18.69 17.03 -13.98
N LYS A 69 18.33 15.74 -13.97
CA LYS A 69 17.97 15.01 -15.19
C LYS A 69 16.78 15.67 -15.89
N SER A 70 16.85 15.74 -17.22
CA SER A 70 15.77 16.30 -18.05
C SER A 70 14.59 15.31 -18.24
N TRP A 71 14.75 14.05 -17.81
CA TRP A 71 13.78 12.94 -17.97
C TRP A 71 13.35 12.27 -16.65
N SER A 72 13.28 13.02 -15.55
CA SER A 72 12.93 12.50 -14.21
C SER A 72 11.60 13.02 -13.64
N ARG A 73 10.95 13.95 -14.34
CA ARG A 73 9.82 14.76 -13.84
C ARG A 73 8.72 14.88 -14.89
N GLU A 74 8.31 13.74 -15.45
CA GLU A 74 7.44 13.70 -16.63
C GLU A 74 6.11 14.46 -16.44
N ARG A 75 5.79 15.32 -17.41
CA ARG A 75 4.51 16.05 -17.52
C ARG A 75 3.54 15.22 -18.35
N VAL A 76 2.98 14.19 -17.74
CA VAL A 76 2.00 13.26 -18.35
C VAL A 76 1.09 12.69 -17.26
N LEU A 77 -0.08 12.17 -17.64
CA LEU A 77 -0.96 11.46 -16.70
C LEU A 77 -0.19 10.29 -16.04
N GLY A 78 -0.02 10.34 -14.72
CA GLY A 78 0.77 9.38 -13.93
C GLY A 78 2.19 9.86 -13.57
N GLY A 79 2.64 11.00 -14.10
CA GLY A 79 3.92 11.63 -13.82
C GLY A 79 5.13 10.73 -14.02
N ALA A 80 6.12 10.86 -13.13
CA ALA A 80 7.38 10.09 -13.18
C ALA A 80 7.20 8.55 -13.07
N SER A 81 6.03 8.05 -12.67
CA SER A 81 5.78 6.59 -12.71
C SER A 81 5.71 6.02 -14.13
N THR A 82 5.70 6.87 -15.16
CA THR A 82 5.71 6.42 -16.54
C THR A 82 7.11 5.99 -17.03
N THR A 83 8.17 6.41 -16.35
CA THR A 83 9.58 6.20 -16.73
C THR A 83 10.47 5.67 -15.59
N TRP A 84 9.90 5.34 -14.43
CA TRP A 84 10.66 4.79 -13.30
C TRP A 84 10.85 3.27 -13.35
N ALA A 85 11.86 2.78 -12.61
CA ALA A 85 12.17 1.36 -12.47
C ALA A 85 11.27 0.61 -11.47
N GLY A 86 10.50 1.31 -10.63
CA GLY A 86 9.61 0.70 -9.63
C GLY A 86 10.30 0.16 -8.36
N LEU A 87 11.62 0.32 -8.22
CA LEU A 87 12.37 -0.11 -7.04
C LEU A 87 11.85 0.57 -5.77
N SER A 88 11.65 -0.23 -4.73
CA SER A 88 11.00 0.20 -3.50
C SER A 88 11.39 -0.67 -2.31
N ARG A 89 11.46 -0.04 -1.14
CA ARG A 89 11.42 -0.68 0.19
C ARG A 89 10.85 0.29 1.23
N PRO A 90 10.29 -0.20 2.34
CA PRO A 90 9.97 0.66 3.48
C PRO A 90 11.24 1.32 4.03
N PHE A 91 11.10 2.51 4.61
CA PHE A 91 12.20 3.17 5.30
C PHE A 91 12.57 2.41 6.59
N ASP A 92 13.84 2.51 6.95
CA ASP A 92 14.42 1.86 8.12
C ASP A 92 14.07 2.64 9.40
N PRO A 93 14.12 2.01 10.59
CA PRO A 93 13.83 2.70 11.85
C PRO A 93 14.63 4.00 12.03
N ILE A 94 15.94 3.97 11.75
CA ILE A 94 16.83 5.14 11.83
C ILE A 94 16.42 6.32 10.93
N ASP A 95 15.73 6.06 9.81
CA ASP A 95 15.29 7.11 8.89
C ASP A 95 14.22 8.01 9.55
N PHE A 96 13.43 7.45 10.49
CA PHE A 96 12.38 8.19 11.22
C PHE A 96 12.89 8.83 12.52
N ALA A 97 13.99 8.32 13.07
CA ALA A 97 14.50 8.73 14.38
C ALA A 97 15.07 10.15 14.37
N ALA A 98 15.03 10.80 15.53
CA ALA A 98 15.81 12.01 15.76
C ALA A 98 17.30 11.64 15.87
N ARG A 99 18.13 12.21 14.99
CA ARG A 99 19.56 11.95 14.93
C ARG A 99 20.33 13.20 15.37
N PRO A 100 20.96 13.21 16.57
CA PRO A 100 21.58 14.41 17.12
C PRO A 100 22.59 15.07 16.18
N TRP A 101 23.34 14.28 15.40
CA TRP A 101 24.35 14.79 14.46
C TRP A 101 23.78 15.45 13.20
N LEU A 102 22.47 15.35 12.93
CA LEU A 102 21.83 16.00 11.78
C LEU A 102 21.17 17.34 12.13
N GLY A 103 21.06 17.68 13.42
CA GLY A 103 20.36 18.90 13.84
C GLY A 103 18.88 18.97 13.45
N THR A 104 18.26 17.84 13.11
CA THR A 104 16.82 17.74 12.80
C THR A 104 16.09 16.95 13.90
N GLY A 105 14.83 17.31 14.16
CA GLY A 105 14.01 16.68 15.22
C GLY A 105 13.48 15.28 14.90
N GLY A 106 13.93 14.64 13.81
CA GLY A 106 13.36 13.39 13.30
C GLY A 106 12.00 13.57 12.61
N TRP A 107 11.33 12.46 12.31
CA TRP A 107 10.00 12.49 11.71
C TRP A 107 8.93 12.77 12.77
N PRO A 108 7.96 13.68 12.52
CA PRO A 108 6.87 13.92 13.46
C PRO A 108 5.79 12.83 13.44
N VAL A 109 5.88 11.89 12.49
CA VAL A 109 5.02 10.70 12.31
C VAL A 109 5.86 9.45 12.55
N GLY A 110 5.39 8.57 13.43
CA GLY A 110 6.13 7.37 13.83
C GLY A 110 6.11 6.26 12.78
N ARG A 111 7.16 5.44 12.73
CA ARG A 111 7.25 4.29 11.82
C ARG A 111 6.10 3.29 12.03
N ALA A 112 5.70 3.04 13.27
CA ALA A 112 4.63 2.10 13.61
C ALA A 112 3.30 2.47 12.93
N GLU A 113 2.95 3.76 12.94
CA GLU A 113 1.77 4.29 12.23
C GLU A 113 1.89 4.05 10.71
N LEU A 114 3.07 4.29 10.13
CA LEU A 114 3.29 4.11 8.69
C LEU A 114 3.32 2.65 8.23
N LEU A 115 3.60 1.68 9.11
CA LEU A 115 3.56 0.25 8.75
C LEU A 115 2.18 -0.18 8.24
N GLU A 116 1.10 0.32 8.84
CA GLU A 116 -0.26 0.05 8.37
C GLU A 116 -0.48 0.58 6.94
N HIS A 117 0.08 1.75 6.64
CA HIS A 117 -0.04 2.39 5.34
C HIS A 117 0.86 1.74 4.29
N TYR A 118 2.05 1.25 4.67
CA TYR A 118 2.86 0.38 3.81
C TYR A 118 2.14 -0.92 3.47
N ALA A 119 1.47 -1.55 4.45
CA ALA A 119 0.67 -2.74 4.21
C ALA A 119 -0.51 -2.44 3.25
N ALA A 120 -1.21 -1.32 3.44
CA ALA A 120 -2.29 -0.88 2.55
C ALA A 120 -1.80 -0.58 1.12
N ALA A 121 -0.57 -0.10 0.95
CA ALA A 121 0.01 0.23 -0.35
C ALA A 121 0.23 -0.99 -1.27
N THR A 122 0.10 -2.22 -0.76
CA THR A 122 0.11 -3.45 -1.58
C THR A 122 -0.98 -3.47 -2.66
N ARG A 123 -2.10 -2.75 -2.49
CA ARG A 123 -3.13 -2.57 -3.53
C ARG A 123 -2.64 -1.82 -4.77
N TYR A 124 -1.53 -1.08 -4.64
CA TYR A 124 -0.82 -0.42 -5.75
C TYR A 124 0.40 -1.22 -6.22
N ARG A 125 0.32 -2.56 -6.08
CA ARG A 125 1.35 -3.53 -6.51
C ARG A 125 2.71 -3.40 -5.81
N PHE A 126 2.81 -2.65 -4.72
CA PHE A 126 4.00 -2.72 -3.88
C PHE A 126 4.11 -4.10 -3.22
N PRO A 127 5.34 -4.59 -2.95
CA PRO A 127 5.54 -5.86 -2.25
C PRO A 127 4.95 -5.82 -0.84
N LYS A 128 4.50 -6.98 -0.34
CA LYS A 128 4.07 -7.12 1.06
C LYS A 128 5.27 -6.90 1.98
N LEU A 129 5.05 -6.41 3.21
CA LEU A 129 6.12 -6.25 4.20
C LEU A 129 6.88 -7.56 4.46
N SER A 130 6.18 -8.70 4.48
CA SER A 130 6.80 -10.03 4.63
C SER A 130 7.74 -10.41 3.47
N HIS A 131 7.66 -9.76 2.30
CA HIS A 131 8.63 -9.99 1.23
C HIS A 131 10.02 -9.44 1.56
N TYR A 132 10.13 -8.49 2.48
CA TYR A 132 11.39 -7.93 2.95
C TYR A 132 11.92 -8.61 4.22
N ALA A 133 11.13 -9.53 4.81
CA ALA A 133 11.53 -10.31 5.98
C ALA A 133 12.50 -11.45 5.61
N ALA A 134 13.06 -12.10 6.63
CA ALA A 134 14.04 -13.18 6.48
C ALA A 134 13.52 -14.36 5.63
N ASP A 135 12.25 -14.72 5.80
CA ASP A 135 11.54 -15.77 5.05
C ASP A 135 11.02 -15.30 3.67
N GLY A 136 11.19 -14.00 3.37
CA GLY A 136 10.81 -13.36 2.13
C GLY A 136 11.87 -13.52 1.02
N PHE A 137 12.23 -12.41 0.37
CA PHE A 137 13.27 -12.40 -0.67
C PHE A 137 14.65 -12.78 -0.12
N ALA A 138 14.92 -12.46 1.15
CA ALA A 138 16.17 -12.81 1.83
C ALA A 138 16.44 -14.32 1.87
N ALA A 139 15.41 -15.17 1.86
CA ALA A 139 15.56 -16.63 1.77
C ALA A 139 16.24 -17.10 0.47
N LEU A 140 16.36 -16.26 -0.56
CA LEU A 140 17.15 -16.58 -1.76
C LEU A 140 18.66 -16.62 -1.47
N ARG A 141 19.12 -15.99 -0.39
CA ARG A 141 20.52 -16.01 0.04
C ARG A 141 21.01 -17.43 0.32
N GLU A 142 20.18 -18.27 0.93
CA GLU A 142 20.50 -19.68 1.24
C GLU A 142 20.74 -20.54 -0.01
N ARG A 143 20.23 -20.10 -1.17
CA ARG A 143 20.38 -20.82 -2.45
C ARG A 143 21.65 -20.45 -3.20
N GLY A 144 22.38 -19.43 -2.74
CA GLY A 144 23.60 -18.94 -3.37
C GLY A 144 24.84 -19.75 -2.97
N PRO A 145 25.90 -19.74 -3.80
CA PRO A 145 27.17 -20.38 -3.46
C PRO A 145 27.93 -19.67 -2.32
N ARG A 146 27.42 -18.54 -1.82
CA ARG A 146 27.99 -17.77 -0.72
C ARG A 146 26.89 -17.43 0.30
N GLN A 147 27.18 -17.66 1.56
CA GLN A 147 26.29 -17.35 2.69
C GLN A 147 27.10 -16.56 3.74
N PRO A 148 27.44 -15.29 3.44
CA PRO A 148 28.36 -14.52 4.27
C PRO A 148 27.75 -14.22 5.63
N THR A 149 28.56 -13.96 6.64
CA THR A 149 28.11 -13.32 7.89
C THR A 149 28.79 -11.97 7.99
N TRP A 150 28.05 -10.98 8.47
CA TRP A 150 28.50 -9.59 8.53
C TRP A 150 28.63 -9.15 9.98
N GLU A 151 29.70 -8.41 10.30
CA GLU A 151 29.95 -7.90 11.65
C GLU A 151 29.41 -6.49 11.82
N ALA A 152 29.74 -5.59 10.89
CA ALA A 152 29.33 -4.19 10.92
C ALA A 152 28.51 -3.80 9.68
N LEU A 153 28.25 -4.74 8.77
CA LEU A 153 27.35 -4.56 7.64
C LEU A 153 25.99 -5.23 7.87
N GLU A 154 24.98 -4.74 7.15
CA GLU A 154 23.65 -5.33 7.06
C GLU A 154 23.20 -5.43 5.59
N GLU A 155 22.25 -6.33 5.35
CA GLU A 155 21.66 -6.54 4.02
C GLU A 155 20.34 -5.80 3.89
N LYS A 156 20.18 -5.02 2.83
CA LYS A 156 18.95 -4.28 2.51
C LYS A 156 18.33 -4.84 1.24
N VAL A 157 17.10 -5.33 1.33
CA VAL A 157 16.34 -5.88 0.20
C VAL A 157 15.59 -4.78 -0.55
N PHE A 158 15.73 -4.75 -1.87
CA PHE A 158 14.99 -3.87 -2.76
C PHE A 158 14.17 -4.68 -3.76
N LEU A 159 12.91 -4.26 -3.97
CA LEU A 159 11.97 -4.96 -4.83
C LEU A 159 11.22 -3.97 -5.73
N ALA A 160 11.00 -4.36 -6.98
CA ALA A 160 10.25 -3.63 -7.99
C ALA A 160 9.22 -4.56 -8.63
N ALA A 161 8.00 -4.10 -8.85
CA ALA A 161 7.03 -4.90 -9.59
C ALA A 161 7.52 -5.11 -11.04
N ASP A 162 7.37 -6.31 -11.61
CA ASP A 162 7.65 -6.58 -13.04
C ASP A 162 6.33 -6.86 -13.78
N PRO A 163 5.93 -6.00 -14.76
CA PRO A 163 6.57 -4.74 -15.15
C PRO A 163 6.37 -3.63 -14.10
N PRO A 164 7.21 -2.56 -14.09
CA PRO A 164 7.07 -1.43 -13.16
C PRO A 164 5.67 -0.82 -13.19
N GLN A 165 5.23 -0.24 -12.06
CA GLN A 165 3.88 0.34 -12.00
C GLN A 165 3.78 1.58 -12.89
N ASN A 166 2.61 1.83 -13.45
CA ASN A 166 2.32 3.10 -14.11
C ASN A 166 1.02 3.65 -13.54
N PHE A 167 1.10 4.63 -12.65
CA PHE A 167 -0.07 5.08 -11.88
C PHE A 167 -1.16 5.70 -12.77
N GLY A 168 -0.78 6.37 -13.87
CA GLY A 168 -1.75 6.92 -14.83
C GLY A 168 -2.55 5.84 -15.55
N LYS A 169 -1.92 4.70 -15.88
CA LYS A 169 -2.59 3.54 -16.50
C LYS A 169 -3.31 2.67 -15.48
N GLU A 170 -2.71 2.42 -14.32
CA GLU A 170 -3.24 1.51 -13.31
C GLU A 170 -4.40 2.12 -12.53
N GLN A 171 -4.37 3.44 -12.30
CA GLN A 171 -5.46 4.17 -11.64
C GLN A 171 -6.38 4.87 -12.65
N ARG A 172 -6.32 4.48 -13.92
CA ARG A 172 -7.11 5.08 -15.02
C ARG A 172 -8.61 5.13 -14.69
N ALA A 173 -9.13 4.06 -14.09
CA ALA A 173 -10.52 3.97 -13.70
C ALA A 173 -10.92 5.07 -12.70
N ALA A 174 -10.02 5.48 -11.79
CA ALA A 174 -10.28 6.57 -10.84
C ALA A 174 -10.33 7.94 -11.53
N PHE A 175 -9.40 8.21 -12.46
CA PHE A 175 -9.38 9.46 -13.26
C PHE A 175 -10.61 9.61 -14.16
N GLU A 176 -11.15 8.50 -14.66
CA GLU A 176 -12.29 8.50 -15.58
C GLU A 176 -13.65 8.49 -14.90
N ARG A 177 -13.72 8.40 -13.56
CA ARG A 177 -14.98 8.36 -12.82
C ARG A 177 -15.90 9.57 -13.13
N PRO A 178 -17.23 9.41 -13.07
CA PRO A 178 -18.16 10.52 -13.31
C PRO A 178 -18.05 11.66 -12.29
N ASP A 179 -17.77 11.33 -11.01
CA ASP A 179 -17.60 12.28 -9.90
C ASP A 179 -16.22 12.95 -9.86
N VAL A 180 -15.38 12.70 -10.86
CA VAL A 180 -14.02 13.23 -10.96
C VAL A 180 -13.85 13.99 -12.28
N ALA A 181 -13.43 15.25 -12.20
CA ALA A 181 -13.05 16.06 -13.36
C ALA A 181 -11.52 16.11 -13.47
N THR A 182 -10.95 15.30 -14.36
CA THR A 182 -9.50 15.33 -14.61
C THR A 182 -9.20 16.20 -15.82
N TYR A 183 -8.45 17.28 -15.62
CA TYR A 183 -8.03 18.21 -16.66
C TYR A 183 -6.57 17.99 -17.03
N LEU A 184 -6.34 17.67 -18.29
CA LEU A 184 -5.02 17.57 -18.92
C LEU A 184 -4.67 18.89 -19.61
N ASP A 185 -3.38 19.12 -19.84
CA ASP A 185 -2.85 20.38 -20.38
C ASP A 185 -3.22 21.58 -19.47
N ALA A 186 -3.35 21.32 -18.16
CA ALA A 186 -3.79 22.25 -17.14
C ALA A 186 -2.61 22.64 -16.23
N THR A 187 -1.75 23.54 -16.70
CA THR A 187 -0.58 23.97 -15.92
C THR A 187 -1.00 25.01 -14.90
N VAL A 188 -1.02 24.66 -13.61
CA VAL A 188 -1.24 25.64 -12.54
C VAL A 188 -0.06 26.60 -12.47
N VAL A 189 -0.34 27.89 -12.66
CA VAL A 189 0.66 28.97 -12.69
C VAL A 189 0.68 29.79 -11.41
N GLU A 190 -0.39 29.73 -10.62
CA GLU A 190 -0.52 30.42 -9.33
C GLU A 190 -1.63 29.79 -8.48
N LEU A 191 -1.42 29.71 -7.17
CA LEU A 191 -2.47 29.57 -6.18
C LEU A 191 -2.82 30.94 -5.60
N HIS A 192 -4.05 31.38 -5.79
CA HIS A 192 -4.52 32.65 -5.28
C HIS A 192 -5.26 32.44 -3.96
N GLY A 193 -4.87 33.19 -2.93
CA GLY A 193 -5.48 33.12 -1.61
C GLY A 193 -5.75 34.49 -1.01
N ALA A 194 -6.68 34.51 -0.07
CA ALA A 194 -7.02 35.65 0.77
C ALA A 194 -7.27 35.16 2.20
N ARG A 195 -6.87 35.96 3.21
CA ARG A 195 -7.14 35.70 4.63
C ARG A 195 -6.74 34.29 5.11
N GLY A 196 -5.54 33.82 4.76
CA GLY A 196 -5.02 32.51 5.21
C GLY A 196 -5.66 31.29 4.52
N ARG A 197 -6.38 31.49 3.42
CA ARG A 197 -7.02 30.42 2.65
C ARG A 197 -6.76 30.60 1.15
N ILE A 198 -6.65 29.49 0.43
CA ILE A 198 -6.62 29.47 -1.03
C ILE A 198 -8.06 29.51 -1.55
N GLU A 199 -8.33 30.44 -2.46
CA GLU A 199 -9.63 30.62 -3.11
C GLU A 199 -9.69 29.84 -4.41
N TYR A 200 -8.66 29.95 -5.26
CA TYR A 200 -8.62 29.27 -6.55
C TYR A 200 -7.19 28.96 -7.03
N ALA A 201 -7.09 27.93 -7.86
CA ALA A 201 -5.92 27.66 -8.68
C ALA A 201 -6.07 28.33 -10.06
N ARG A 202 -5.11 29.15 -10.46
CA ARG A 202 -5.04 29.76 -11.79
C ARG A 202 -4.21 28.87 -12.69
N LEU A 203 -4.74 28.49 -13.85
CA LEU A 203 -4.10 27.57 -14.78
C LEU A 203 -3.98 28.14 -16.19
N ARG A 204 -2.92 27.74 -16.91
CA ARG A 204 -2.68 28.06 -18.32
C ARG A 204 -2.51 26.81 -19.15
N THR A 205 -3.13 26.80 -20.33
CA THR A 205 -3.00 25.72 -21.31
C THR A 205 -1.80 25.92 -22.23
N SER A 206 -1.47 24.91 -23.03
CA SER A 206 -0.47 25.02 -24.10
C SER A 206 -0.85 25.97 -25.22
N ARG A 207 -2.13 26.35 -25.31
CA ARG A 207 -2.64 27.37 -26.24
C ARG A 207 -2.65 28.78 -25.66
N GLY A 208 -2.18 28.96 -24.42
CA GLY A 208 -2.16 30.26 -23.73
C GLY A 208 -3.49 30.65 -23.10
N GLU A 209 -4.49 29.77 -23.10
CA GLU A 209 -5.77 30.03 -22.46
C GLU A 209 -5.62 29.98 -20.93
N GLU A 210 -6.21 30.94 -20.23
CA GLU A 210 -6.18 31.02 -18.78
C GLU A 210 -7.55 30.66 -18.19
N ARG A 211 -7.56 29.86 -17.13
CA ARG A 211 -8.76 29.52 -16.35
C ARG A 211 -8.48 29.55 -14.85
N ARG A 212 -9.55 29.55 -14.07
CA ARG A 212 -9.53 29.45 -12.61
C ARG A 212 -10.39 28.28 -12.18
N LEU A 213 -9.98 27.59 -11.11
CA LEU A 213 -10.76 26.54 -10.47
C LEU A 213 -10.74 26.77 -8.96
N GLY A 214 -11.91 27.03 -8.38
CA GLY A 214 -12.08 27.14 -6.94
C GLY A 214 -12.22 25.76 -6.28
N ALA A 215 -11.76 25.65 -5.03
CA ALA A 215 -11.98 24.43 -4.26
C ALA A 215 -12.03 24.69 -2.75
N ARG A 216 -12.74 23.83 -2.01
CA ARG A 216 -12.75 23.88 -0.55
C ARG A 216 -11.39 23.49 0.03
N ALA A 217 -10.72 22.51 -0.57
CA ALA A 217 -9.38 22.04 -0.21
C ALA A 217 -8.50 21.82 -1.45
N PHE A 218 -7.20 22.11 -1.30
CA PHE A 218 -6.19 21.95 -2.34
C PHE A 218 -5.08 21.00 -1.88
N VAL A 219 -4.59 20.14 -2.77
CA VAL A 219 -3.44 19.27 -2.51
C VAL A 219 -2.41 19.38 -3.61
N LEU A 220 -1.18 19.76 -3.26
CA LEU A 220 -0.04 19.79 -4.16
C LEU A 220 0.62 18.42 -4.27
N GLY A 221 0.49 17.77 -5.42
CA GLY A 221 1.10 16.48 -5.78
C GLY A 221 2.07 16.58 -6.96
N CYS A 222 2.77 17.71 -7.11
CA CYS A 222 3.62 18.03 -8.27
C CYS A 222 5.06 17.50 -8.17
N GLY A 223 5.43 16.88 -7.04
CA GLY A 223 6.76 16.32 -6.81
C GLY A 223 7.75 17.29 -6.15
N GLY A 224 8.98 16.82 -5.93
CA GLY A 224 9.98 17.52 -5.10
C GLY A 224 10.27 18.96 -5.50
N LEU A 225 10.41 19.26 -6.79
CA LEU A 225 10.80 20.60 -7.23
C LEU A 225 9.59 21.52 -7.47
N GLU A 226 8.56 21.00 -8.13
CA GLU A 226 7.42 21.82 -8.55
C GLU A 226 6.47 22.17 -7.41
N ASN A 227 6.39 21.37 -6.35
CA ASN A 227 5.67 21.76 -5.13
C ASN A 227 6.27 23.05 -4.54
N ALA A 228 7.59 23.09 -4.34
CA ALA A 228 8.26 24.26 -3.81
C ALA A 228 8.20 25.46 -4.76
N ARG A 229 8.44 25.24 -6.06
CA ARG A 229 8.33 26.31 -7.06
C ARG A 229 6.95 26.94 -7.07
N LEU A 230 5.87 26.14 -7.09
CA LEU A 230 4.52 26.66 -7.15
C LEU A 230 4.17 27.50 -5.92
N LEU A 231 4.62 27.07 -4.73
CA LEU A 231 4.47 27.86 -3.49
C LEU A 231 5.25 29.19 -3.57
N LEU A 232 6.49 29.19 -4.07
CA LEU A 232 7.34 30.38 -4.18
C LEU A 232 6.84 31.42 -5.21
N VAL A 233 6.24 30.96 -6.32
CA VAL A 233 5.68 31.88 -7.34
C VAL A 233 4.29 32.40 -6.97
N SER A 234 3.57 31.72 -6.08
CA SER A 234 2.24 32.14 -5.63
C SER A 234 2.37 33.15 -4.50
N ARG A 235 2.13 34.44 -4.76
CA ARG A 235 2.45 35.54 -3.83
C ARG A 235 1.24 36.33 -3.32
N SER A 236 0.04 35.84 -3.59
CA SER A 236 -1.24 36.50 -3.24
C SER A 236 -1.39 36.82 -1.74
N LEU A 237 -0.80 36.02 -0.85
CA LEU A 237 -0.83 36.23 0.61
C LEU A 237 0.48 36.77 1.18
N GLY A 238 1.52 36.96 0.36
CA GLY A 238 2.82 37.45 0.84
C GLY A 238 3.93 37.42 -0.23
N GLU A 239 4.84 38.38 -0.15
CA GLU A 239 5.90 38.60 -1.16
C GLU A 239 6.89 37.42 -1.30
N ARG A 240 7.02 36.60 -0.24
CA ARG A 240 7.95 35.45 -0.19
C ARG A 240 7.37 34.15 -0.76
N GLY A 241 6.10 34.14 -1.14
CA GLY A 241 5.37 32.95 -1.55
C GLY A 241 4.50 32.36 -0.44
N LEU A 242 3.58 31.46 -0.81
CA LEU A 242 2.65 30.80 0.11
C LEU A 242 3.37 29.85 1.09
N GLY A 243 3.07 29.97 2.39
CA GLY A 243 3.66 29.13 3.44
C GLY A 243 5.17 29.31 3.59
N ASN A 244 5.67 30.49 3.19
CA ASN A 244 7.09 30.81 3.15
C ASN A 244 7.48 32.08 3.94
N GLU A 245 6.65 32.49 4.88
CA GLU A 245 6.86 33.65 5.76
C GLU A 245 8.19 33.50 6.52
N ARG A 246 8.54 32.26 6.87
CA ARG A 246 9.73 31.86 7.63
C ARG A 246 10.85 31.28 6.74
N ASP A 247 10.78 31.52 5.43
CA ASP A 247 11.77 31.10 4.42
C ASP A 247 12.10 29.59 4.47
N GLN A 248 11.12 28.72 4.69
CA GLN A 248 11.33 27.27 4.73
C GLN A 248 11.09 26.59 3.38
N VAL A 249 10.27 27.16 2.50
CA VAL A 249 9.95 26.59 1.19
C VAL A 249 11.20 26.53 0.32
N GLY A 250 11.41 25.35 -0.27
CA GLY A 250 12.54 25.04 -1.12
C GLY A 250 13.77 24.57 -0.35
N ARG A 251 13.94 24.88 0.95
CA ARG A 251 15.11 24.46 1.75
C ARG A 251 15.12 22.95 2.00
N TYR A 252 16.27 22.45 2.45
CA TYR A 252 16.46 21.04 2.80
C TYR A 252 16.21 20.10 1.61
N LEU A 253 16.53 20.57 0.40
CA LEU A 253 16.52 19.72 -0.78
C LEU A 253 17.46 18.55 -0.55
N MET A 254 16.91 17.36 -0.62
CA MET A 254 17.66 16.10 -0.60
C MET A 254 17.45 15.36 -1.91
N ASN A 255 18.43 14.53 -2.25
CA ASN A 255 18.42 13.58 -3.35
C ASN A 255 19.20 12.33 -2.90
N HIS A 256 19.29 11.29 -3.72
CA HIS A 256 20.20 10.16 -3.46
C HIS A 256 21.32 10.11 -4.48
N PRO A 257 22.23 11.09 -4.52
CA PRO A 257 23.22 11.13 -5.57
C PRO A 257 24.02 9.83 -5.63
N LYS A 258 24.25 9.36 -6.86
CA LYS A 258 24.77 8.01 -7.14
C LYS A 258 26.10 8.10 -7.86
N ASN A 259 26.87 7.02 -7.77
CA ASN A 259 28.00 6.80 -8.68
C ASN A 259 28.29 5.31 -8.83
N TYR A 260 29.28 5.03 -9.67
CA TYR A 260 29.77 3.69 -9.98
C TYR A 260 31.19 3.45 -9.44
N HIS A 261 31.47 3.96 -8.23
CA HIS A 261 32.81 3.90 -7.67
C HIS A 261 33.05 2.61 -6.88
N GLY A 262 34.16 1.95 -7.16
CA GLY A 262 34.54 0.69 -6.51
C GLY A 262 34.34 -0.52 -7.43
N LEU A 263 35.37 -1.36 -7.49
CA LEU A 263 35.39 -2.58 -8.29
C LEU A 263 35.71 -3.78 -7.40
N LEU A 264 34.74 -4.66 -7.23
CA LEU A 264 34.93 -5.91 -6.51
C LEU A 264 35.50 -6.96 -7.46
N HIS A 265 36.70 -7.44 -7.15
CA HIS A 265 37.32 -8.60 -7.80
C HIS A 265 36.89 -9.85 -7.04
N LEU A 266 36.20 -10.76 -7.72
CA LEU A 266 35.61 -11.96 -7.12
C LEU A 266 36.63 -13.09 -7.08
N GLU A 267 36.93 -13.57 -5.87
CA GLU A 267 37.93 -14.62 -5.64
C GLU A 267 37.31 -15.72 -4.75
N PRO A 268 36.97 -16.90 -5.30
CA PRO A 268 37.00 -17.28 -6.72
C PRO A 268 35.86 -16.62 -7.55
N PRO A 269 35.97 -16.60 -8.90
CA PRO A 269 34.88 -16.16 -9.78
C PRO A 269 33.59 -16.96 -9.59
N LEU A 270 32.44 -16.30 -9.74
CA LEU A 270 31.12 -16.92 -9.54
C LEU A 270 30.36 -17.12 -10.84
N ARG A 271 29.51 -18.14 -10.92
CA ARG A 271 28.57 -18.29 -12.05
C ARG A 271 27.22 -17.63 -11.83
N SER A 272 26.80 -17.55 -10.58
CA SER A 272 25.45 -17.13 -10.20
C SER A 272 25.43 -16.70 -8.74
N LEU A 273 24.74 -15.60 -8.46
CA LEU A 273 24.47 -15.11 -7.10
C LEU A 273 23.20 -14.24 -7.10
N PRO A 274 22.03 -14.84 -7.34
CA PRO A 274 20.81 -14.12 -7.72
C PRO A 274 20.30 -13.16 -6.65
N TYR A 275 20.60 -13.42 -5.38
CA TYR A 275 20.25 -12.51 -4.28
C TYR A 275 20.96 -11.16 -4.42
N TYR A 276 22.28 -11.12 -4.66
CA TYR A 276 23.04 -9.88 -4.74
C TYR A 276 23.12 -9.29 -6.17
N PHE A 277 23.17 -10.13 -7.21
CA PHE A 277 23.24 -9.68 -8.61
C PHE A 277 21.87 -9.36 -9.22
N GLY A 278 20.81 -9.81 -8.56
CA GLY A 278 19.43 -9.49 -8.89
C GLY A 278 18.74 -10.58 -9.69
N CYS A 279 17.43 -10.72 -9.44
CA CYS A 279 16.62 -11.74 -10.06
C CYS A 279 15.14 -11.33 -10.14
N LEU A 280 14.36 -12.08 -10.93
CA LEU A 280 12.91 -12.07 -10.89
C LEU A 280 12.43 -13.13 -9.90
N TRP A 281 11.71 -12.69 -8.87
CA TRP A 281 11.13 -13.50 -7.81
C TRP A 281 9.66 -13.13 -7.61
N ARG A 282 8.76 -14.11 -7.80
CA ARG A 282 7.30 -13.97 -7.55
C ARG A 282 6.64 -12.73 -8.21
N GLY A 283 7.10 -12.34 -9.39
CA GLY A 283 6.57 -11.17 -10.11
C GLY A 283 7.20 -9.83 -9.70
N PHE A 284 8.30 -9.88 -8.96
CA PHE A 284 9.13 -8.74 -8.60
C PHE A 284 10.54 -8.92 -9.15
N ALA A 285 11.15 -7.86 -9.66
CA ALA A 285 12.60 -7.77 -9.79
C ALA A 285 13.19 -7.34 -8.45
N GLY A 286 14.27 -7.96 -7.99
CA GLY A 286 14.84 -7.64 -6.69
C GLY A 286 16.30 -7.98 -6.55
N TYR A 287 16.93 -7.37 -5.54
CA TYR A 287 18.30 -7.64 -5.12
C TYR A 287 18.51 -7.26 -3.64
N GLY A 288 19.53 -7.85 -3.02
CA GLY A 288 20.09 -7.42 -1.74
C GLY A 288 21.28 -6.48 -1.98
N GLY A 289 21.28 -5.33 -1.29
CA GLY A 289 22.42 -4.43 -1.17
C GLY A 289 23.08 -4.54 0.20
N LEU A 290 24.28 -4.00 0.35
CA LEU A 290 25.01 -3.95 1.62
C LEU A 290 25.10 -2.52 2.14
N ALA A 291 24.94 -2.36 3.43
CA ALA A 291 24.99 -1.09 4.13
C ALA A 291 25.73 -1.24 5.45
N LEU A 292 26.15 -0.13 6.07
CA LEU A 292 26.55 -0.16 7.47
C LEU A 292 25.33 -0.50 8.32
N ALA A 293 25.51 -1.39 9.30
CA ALA A 293 24.47 -1.73 10.25
C ALA A 293 24.01 -0.47 11.02
N GLU A 294 22.72 -0.38 11.34
CA GLU A 294 22.13 0.78 12.04
C GLU A 294 22.94 1.21 13.27
N ARG A 295 23.34 0.24 14.12
CA ARG A 295 24.21 0.47 15.29
C ARG A 295 25.54 1.17 14.98
N GLU A 296 26.13 0.88 13.81
CA GLU A 296 27.40 1.49 13.40
C GLU A 296 27.20 2.91 12.85
N GLN A 297 26.05 3.16 12.22
CA GLN A 297 25.67 4.50 11.81
C GLN A 297 25.49 5.40 13.03
N GLU A 298 24.77 4.94 14.06
CA GLU A 298 24.57 5.67 15.30
C GLU A 298 25.88 5.91 16.05
N ARG A 299 26.68 4.85 16.24
CA ARG A 299 27.95 4.92 16.98
C ARG A 299 28.95 5.91 16.35
N ARG A 300 28.95 6.02 15.02
CA ARG A 300 29.90 6.88 14.28
C ARG A 300 29.31 8.23 13.88
N GLY A 301 28.00 8.42 14.06
CA GLY A 301 27.26 9.60 13.59
C GLY A 301 27.28 9.72 12.07
N LEU A 302 26.88 8.66 11.36
CA LEU A 302 26.88 8.59 9.90
C LEU A 302 25.45 8.58 9.33
N LEU A 303 25.34 8.82 8.02
CA LEU A 303 24.09 8.75 7.28
C LEU A 303 23.80 7.32 6.81
N ASN A 304 22.54 7.05 6.46
CA ASN A 304 22.15 5.77 5.87
C ASN A 304 22.65 5.69 4.41
N SER A 305 23.16 4.54 4.00
CA SER A 305 23.67 4.36 2.64
C SER A 305 23.72 2.89 2.31
N TYR A 306 23.78 2.57 1.01
CA TYR A 306 24.02 1.19 0.59
C TYR A 306 24.76 1.11 -0.73
N VAL A 307 25.44 -0.02 -0.91
CA VAL A 307 26.03 -0.42 -2.19
C VAL A 307 25.24 -1.58 -2.78
N ARG A 308 25.08 -1.55 -4.09
CA ARG A 308 24.59 -2.69 -4.88
C ARG A 308 25.73 -3.24 -5.73
N PHE A 309 25.76 -4.55 -5.92
CA PHE A 309 26.67 -5.18 -6.87
C PHE A 309 26.06 -5.28 -8.26
N GLU A 310 26.80 -4.79 -9.26
CA GLU A 310 26.48 -4.95 -10.67
C GLU A 310 27.51 -5.91 -11.30
N PRO A 311 27.13 -7.15 -11.65
CA PRO A 311 28.07 -8.09 -12.25
C PRO A 311 28.53 -7.60 -13.63
N LEU A 312 29.84 -7.69 -13.89
CA LEU A 312 30.43 -7.31 -15.16
C LEU A 312 30.64 -8.53 -16.05
N PHE A 313 30.09 -8.47 -17.26
CA PHE A 313 30.20 -9.47 -18.30
C PHE A 313 31.08 -8.96 -19.46
N PRO A 314 31.57 -9.83 -20.36
CA PRO A 314 32.40 -9.40 -21.49
C PRO A 314 31.73 -8.41 -22.47
N TRP A 315 30.41 -8.23 -22.35
CA TRP A 315 29.60 -7.30 -23.14
C TRP A 315 29.00 -6.17 -22.31
N SER A 316 29.31 -6.07 -21.02
CA SER A 316 28.86 -4.94 -20.18
C SER A 316 29.35 -3.61 -20.77
N ASP A 317 28.54 -2.55 -20.59
CA ASP A 317 28.79 -1.19 -21.10
C ASP A 317 28.90 -1.11 -22.65
N SER A 318 28.40 -2.11 -23.39
CA SER A 318 28.30 -2.07 -24.85
C SER A 318 27.03 -1.35 -25.29
N GLU A 319 27.18 -0.20 -25.94
CA GLU A 319 26.06 0.53 -26.54
C GLU A 319 25.30 -0.32 -27.56
N GLY A 320 26.00 -1.18 -28.32
CA GLY A 320 25.36 -2.09 -29.26
C GLY A 320 24.48 -3.14 -28.58
N VAL A 321 24.93 -3.73 -27.46
CA VAL A 321 24.12 -4.69 -26.70
C VAL A 321 22.94 -4.02 -26.02
N GLU A 322 23.15 -2.85 -25.41
CA GLU A 322 22.04 -2.06 -24.85
C GLU A 322 21.01 -1.68 -25.92
N SER A 323 21.47 -1.30 -27.11
CA SER A 323 20.60 -0.97 -28.25
C SER A 323 19.85 -2.20 -28.77
N LEU A 324 20.47 -3.37 -28.83
CA LEU A 324 19.79 -4.63 -29.16
C LEU A 324 18.72 -4.99 -28.10
N VAL A 325 19.05 -4.87 -26.81
CA VAL A 325 18.08 -5.11 -25.72
C VAL A 325 16.92 -4.11 -25.82
N ALA A 326 17.20 -2.84 -26.12
CA ALA A 326 16.19 -1.82 -26.34
C ALA A 326 15.25 -2.15 -27.51
N LEU A 327 15.79 -2.58 -28.65
CA LEU A 327 15.01 -2.97 -29.83
C LEU A 327 14.16 -4.22 -29.56
N THR A 328 14.71 -5.21 -28.86
CA THR A 328 14.02 -6.48 -28.54
C THR A 328 12.95 -6.36 -27.45
N LYS A 329 13.04 -5.39 -26.53
CA LYS A 329 11.95 -5.11 -25.56
C LYS A 329 10.61 -4.73 -26.24
N LYS A 330 10.63 -4.26 -27.50
CA LYS A 330 9.42 -3.88 -28.26
C LYS A 330 8.70 -5.07 -28.91
N THR A 331 9.39 -6.19 -29.16
CA THR A 331 8.74 -7.44 -29.59
C THR A 331 8.07 -8.11 -28.39
N LYS A 332 6.99 -7.48 -27.92
CA LYS A 332 6.14 -7.91 -26.79
C LYS A 332 5.79 -9.39 -26.85
N PHE A 333 5.76 -9.99 -28.04
CA PHE A 333 5.44 -11.39 -28.24
C PHE A 333 6.54 -12.35 -27.75
N ALA A 334 7.80 -12.13 -28.11
CA ALA A 334 8.90 -13.06 -27.81
C ALA A 334 9.34 -13.00 -26.34
N LEU A 335 9.53 -11.79 -25.79
CA LEU A 335 9.90 -11.61 -24.39
C LEU A 335 8.76 -12.00 -23.44
N ALA A 336 7.49 -11.74 -23.79
CA ALA A 336 6.36 -12.19 -22.97
C ALA A 336 6.12 -13.69 -23.08
N ALA A 337 6.37 -14.32 -24.23
CA ALA A 337 6.30 -15.78 -24.38
C ALA A 337 7.39 -16.48 -23.56
N PHE A 338 8.63 -15.96 -23.58
CA PHE A 338 9.73 -16.44 -22.75
C PHE A 338 9.49 -16.20 -21.24
N LYS A 339 9.06 -14.99 -20.84
CA LYS A 339 8.67 -14.71 -19.44
C LYS A 339 7.45 -15.54 -18.99
N ARG A 340 6.52 -15.88 -19.89
CA ARG A 340 5.38 -16.79 -19.60
C ARG A 340 5.81 -18.24 -19.46
N SER A 341 6.76 -18.72 -20.27
CA SER A 341 7.25 -20.10 -20.18
C SER A 341 8.11 -20.35 -18.94
N LYS A 342 8.63 -19.28 -18.32
CA LYS A 342 9.45 -19.29 -17.09
C LYS A 342 8.69 -18.84 -15.83
N ARG A 343 7.35 -18.76 -15.89
CA ARG A 343 6.52 -18.20 -14.83
C ARG A 343 6.49 -19.12 -13.60
N GLY A 344 7.26 -18.76 -12.57
CA GLY A 344 7.43 -19.55 -11.34
C GLY A 344 8.87 -20.02 -11.11
N GLU A 345 9.75 -19.88 -12.10
CA GLU A 345 11.19 -20.11 -11.96
C GLU A 345 11.90 -18.82 -11.51
N LEU A 346 12.97 -18.97 -10.74
CA LEU A 346 13.89 -17.88 -10.40
C LEU A 346 14.69 -17.52 -11.66
N ILE A 347 14.55 -16.29 -12.15
CA ILE A 347 15.30 -15.82 -13.34
C ILE A 347 16.36 -14.83 -12.87
N GLU A 348 17.62 -15.23 -12.93
CA GLU A 348 18.74 -14.34 -12.65
C GLU A 348 18.88 -13.29 -13.76
N LEU A 349 19.08 -12.03 -13.36
CA LEU A 349 19.26 -10.93 -14.29
C LEU A 349 20.72 -10.97 -14.77
N ARG A 350 20.90 -11.07 -16.10
CA ARG A 350 22.24 -11.24 -16.72
C ARG A 350 22.74 -9.99 -17.40
N ASP A 351 21.88 -8.99 -17.50
CA ASP A 351 22.25 -7.66 -17.94
C ASP A 351 21.44 -6.64 -17.16
N TYR A 352 22.08 -5.55 -16.76
CA TYR A 352 21.45 -4.52 -15.95
C TYR A 352 20.27 -3.85 -16.65
N SER A 353 20.35 -3.70 -17.97
CA SER A 353 19.25 -3.18 -18.78
C SER A 353 18.00 -4.06 -18.68
N GLU A 354 18.10 -5.32 -18.24
CA GLU A 354 16.96 -6.20 -17.95
C GLU A 354 16.23 -5.85 -16.64
N THR A 355 16.90 -5.16 -15.71
CA THR A 355 16.33 -4.77 -14.40
C THR A 355 15.36 -3.58 -14.51
N GLY A 356 15.34 -2.89 -15.66
CA GLY A 356 14.44 -1.76 -15.90
C GLY A 356 14.91 -0.43 -15.30
N ASP A 357 16.14 -0.37 -14.79
CA ASP A 357 16.76 0.91 -14.45
C ASP A 357 17.44 1.45 -15.71
N ASP A 358 16.90 2.55 -16.21
CA ASP A 358 17.01 2.95 -17.61
C ASP A 358 18.35 3.60 -17.93
N SER A 359 19.01 3.13 -19.00
CA SER A 359 20.12 3.84 -19.63
C SER A 359 19.62 5.01 -20.49
N GLU A 360 20.47 6.00 -20.72
CA GLU A 360 20.14 7.20 -21.52
C GLU A 360 19.61 6.87 -22.92
N LEU A 361 20.00 5.70 -23.46
CA LEU A 361 19.60 5.17 -24.77
C LEU A 361 18.08 4.89 -24.91
N GLN A 362 17.34 4.73 -23.80
CA GLN A 362 15.89 4.55 -23.90
C GLN A 362 15.16 5.83 -24.35
N ASN A 363 15.77 7.00 -24.20
CA ASN A 363 15.20 8.27 -24.64
C ASN A 363 15.50 8.61 -26.09
N ALA A 364 16.47 7.95 -26.73
CA ALA A 364 16.67 7.96 -28.17
C ALA A 364 15.49 7.31 -28.95
N ARG A 365 14.38 6.95 -28.27
CA ARG A 365 13.24 6.22 -28.85
C ARG A 365 12.09 7.12 -29.33
N ARG A 366 12.33 8.41 -29.54
CA ARG A 366 11.24 9.37 -29.82
C ARG A 366 11.01 9.64 -31.32
N ASP A 367 12.00 9.42 -32.19
CA ASP A 367 11.91 9.70 -33.64
C ASP A 367 12.66 8.67 -34.52
N ALA A 368 12.55 8.80 -35.85
CA ALA A 368 13.17 7.89 -36.81
C ALA A 368 14.71 7.91 -36.77
N LEU A 369 15.30 9.08 -36.49
CA LEU A 369 16.75 9.27 -36.30
C LEU A 369 17.26 8.48 -35.09
N GLY A 370 16.47 8.47 -34.01
CA GLY A 370 16.73 7.67 -32.83
C GLY A 370 16.75 6.16 -33.09
N TYR A 371 15.85 5.64 -33.93
CA TYR A 371 15.91 4.24 -34.37
C TYR A 371 17.15 3.96 -35.22
N ALA A 372 17.48 4.84 -36.17
CA ALA A 372 18.69 4.70 -36.98
C ALA A 372 19.96 4.64 -36.10
N LYS A 373 20.02 5.47 -35.05
CA LYS A 373 21.11 5.44 -34.05
C LYS A 373 21.19 4.09 -33.33
N LEU A 374 20.06 3.54 -32.86
CA LEU A 374 20.06 2.22 -32.20
C LEU A 374 20.56 1.11 -33.13
N PHE A 375 20.14 1.10 -34.40
CA PHE A 375 20.65 0.14 -35.38
C PHE A 375 22.15 0.36 -35.69
N GLY A 376 22.58 1.62 -35.83
CA GLY A 376 23.99 1.98 -36.00
C GLY A 376 24.86 1.49 -34.85
N ASN A 377 24.41 1.67 -33.61
CA ASN A 377 25.09 1.19 -32.41
C ASN A 377 25.21 -0.35 -32.41
N VAL A 378 24.16 -1.07 -32.81
CA VAL A 378 24.20 -2.54 -32.95
C VAL A 378 25.26 -2.99 -33.97
N LEU A 379 25.32 -2.33 -35.12
CA LEU A 379 26.28 -2.64 -36.18
C LEU A 379 27.72 -2.28 -35.77
N GLY A 380 27.91 -1.15 -35.08
CA GLY A 380 29.21 -0.68 -34.61
C GLY A 380 29.84 -1.58 -33.53
N ASP A 381 29.02 -2.31 -32.78
CA ASP A 381 29.44 -3.19 -31.67
C ASP A 381 29.16 -4.69 -31.96
N LEU A 382 29.10 -5.06 -33.26
CA LEU A 382 28.67 -6.39 -33.72
C LEU A 382 29.39 -7.57 -33.04
N PRO A 383 30.69 -7.54 -32.71
CA PRO A 383 31.35 -8.64 -31.98
C PRO A 383 30.77 -8.86 -30.57
N LYS A 384 30.54 -7.79 -29.81
CA LYS A 384 29.96 -7.87 -28.45
C LYS A 384 28.49 -8.29 -28.52
N VAL A 385 27.75 -7.73 -29.48
CA VAL A 385 26.35 -8.11 -29.76
C VAL A 385 26.23 -9.59 -30.12
N SER A 386 27.09 -10.08 -30.99
CA SER A 386 27.13 -11.50 -31.39
C SER A 386 27.44 -12.38 -30.19
N ARG A 387 28.44 -12.03 -29.39
CA ARG A 387 28.78 -12.76 -28.16
C ARG A 387 27.61 -12.80 -27.17
N TYR A 388 26.91 -11.69 -26.98
CA TYR A 388 25.69 -11.63 -26.17
C TYR A 388 24.57 -12.52 -26.74
N ALA A 389 24.28 -12.44 -28.04
CA ALA A 389 23.22 -13.21 -28.69
C ALA A 389 23.49 -14.72 -28.67
N THR A 390 24.71 -15.15 -29.04
CA THR A 390 25.16 -16.54 -28.96
C THR A 390 25.01 -17.07 -27.54
N PHE A 391 25.41 -16.27 -26.54
CA PHE A 391 25.29 -16.63 -25.14
C PHE A 391 23.83 -16.84 -24.69
N ARG A 392 22.90 -16.00 -25.18
CA ARG A 392 21.46 -16.12 -24.88
C ARG A 392 20.83 -17.34 -25.56
N LEU A 393 21.27 -17.69 -26.77
CA LEU A 393 20.72 -18.81 -27.55
C LEU A 393 21.21 -20.19 -27.08
N GLN A 394 22.45 -20.30 -26.64
CA GLN A 394 23.07 -21.60 -26.29
C GLN A 394 22.59 -22.18 -24.94
N GLY A 395 21.91 -21.41 -24.09
CA GLY A 395 21.13 -21.91 -22.94
C GLY A 395 21.87 -22.67 -21.83
N ARG A 396 23.17 -22.98 -21.97
CA ARG A 396 23.91 -23.88 -21.07
C ARG A 396 25.28 -23.30 -20.69
N LYS A 397 25.35 -22.78 -19.45
CA LYS A 397 26.49 -22.22 -18.66
C LYS A 397 26.68 -20.69 -18.74
N ALA A 398 26.20 -19.94 -17.73
CA ALA A 398 26.57 -18.53 -17.45
C ALA A 398 28.09 -18.31 -17.54
N PRO A 399 28.58 -17.20 -18.17
CA PRO A 399 30.00 -16.85 -18.07
C PRO A 399 30.36 -16.66 -16.60
N LEU A 400 31.63 -16.90 -16.26
CA LEU A 400 32.12 -16.60 -14.92
C LEU A 400 32.14 -15.09 -14.72
N ILE A 401 31.52 -14.65 -13.64
CA ILE A 401 31.55 -13.29 -13.14
C ILE A 401 32.84 -13.18 -12.33
N GLN A 402 33.81 -12.47 -12.90
CA GLN A 402 35.11 -12.22 -12.26
C GLN A 402 35.12 -10.90 -11.48
N ARG A 403 34.28 -9.95 -11.90
CA ARG A 403 34.24 -8.61 -11.33
C ARG A 403 32.81 -8.13 -11.19
N ALA A 404 32.56 -7.34 -10.16
CA ALA A 404 31.31 -6.61 -9.97
C ALA A 404 31.60 -5.15 -9.65
N ARG A 405 30.90 -4.24 -10.32
CA ARG A 405 30.97 -2.80 -10.04
C ARG A 405 30.06 -2.48 -8.86
N LEU A 406 30.52 -1.61 -7.95
CA LEU A 406 29.69 -1.09 -6.88
C LEU A 406 28.90 0.09 -7.41
N ARG A 407 27.60 0.07 -7.14
CA ARG A 407 26.75 1.24 -7.32
C ARG A 407 26.32 1.77 -5.97
N ASN A 408 26.70 3.02 -5.72
CA ASN A 408 26.55 3.66 -4.43
C ASN A 408 25.27 4.48 -4.40
N PHE A 409 24.52 4.36 -3.30
CA PHE A 409 23.30 5.10 -3.01
C PHE A 409 23.42 5.67 -1.61
N LEU A 410 23.22 6.98 -1.51
CA LEU A 410 23.54 7.74 -0.31
C LEU A 410 22.33 8.53 0.17
N GLU A 411 22.04 8.46 1.47
CA GLU A 411 21.24 9.47 2.15
C GLU A 411 22.03 10.79 2.19
N MET A 412 21.36 11.91 1.99
CA MET A 412 21.99 13.22 2.12
C MET A 412 21.71 13.85 3.48
N GLU A 413 22.70 14.57 3.99
CA GLU A 413 22.50 15.49 5.12
C GLU A 413 21.38 16.50 4.77
N PRO A 414 20.34 16.63 5.61
CA PRO A 414 19.29 17.61 5.40
C PRO A 414 19.81 19.01 5.72
N ARG A 415 20.28 19.73 4.70
CA ARG A 415 20.86 21.08 4.86
C ARG A 415 20.00 22.20 4.31
N ALA A 416 19.92 23.30 5.05
CA ALA A 416 19.08 24.44 4.69
C ALA A 416 19.56 25.22 3.46
N ASP A 417 20.84 25.10 3.10
CA ASP A 417 21.49 25.75 1.94
C ASP A 417 21.28 24.99 0.63
N ASN A 418 21.11 23.66 0.72
CA ASN A 418 20.56 22.85 -0.36
C ASN A 418 19.09 23.20 -0.54
N ARG A 419 18.76 23.87 -1.64
CA ARG A 419 17.42 24.43 -1.82
C ARG A 419 17.00 24.64 -3.26
N VAL A 420 15.68 24.70 -3.46
CA VAL A 420 15.05 25.20 -4.67
C VAL A 420 14.79 26.71 -4.54
N LEU A 421 15.20 27.45 -5.56
CA LEU A 421 15.05 28.89 -5.73
C LEU A 421 14.32 29.17 -7.04
N LEU A 422 13.97 30.43 -7.26
CA LEU A 422 13.45 30.93 -8.54
C LEU A 422 14.62 31.47 -9.37
N SER A 423 14.80 30.96 -10.59
CA SER A 423 15.80 31.47 -11.55
C SER A 423 15.38 32.82 -12.14
N ALA A 424 16.33 33.59 -12.66
CA ALA A 424 16.05 34.73 -13.54
C ALA A 424 15.48 34.28 -14.91
N ARG A 425 15.73 33.03 -15.31
CA ARG A 425 15.15 32.42 -16.52
C ARG A 425 13.71 32.00 -16.27
N THR A 426 12.89 32.12 -17.30
CA THR A 426 11.47 31.80 -17.24
C THR A 426 11.10 30.63 -18.13
N ASP A 427 9.96 30.01 -17.82
CA ASP A 427 9.33 28.99 -18.66
C ASP A 427 8.47 29.61 -19.76
N VAL A 428 7.76 28.74 -20.50
CA VAL A 428 6.88 29.14 -21.61
C VAL A 428 5.70 30.01 -21.18
N HIS A 429 5.41 30.14 -19.89
CA HIS A 429 4.36 31.01 -19.33
C HIS A 429 4.93 32.30 -18.72
N GLY A 430 6.23 32.52 -18.82
CA GLY A 430 6.91 33.66 -18.20
C GLY A 430 7.15 33.49 -16.70
N LEU A 431 6.94 32.29 -16.13
CA LEU A 431 7.22 32.04 -14.72
C LEU A 431 8.68 31.63 -14.52
N PRO A 432 9.37 32.10 -13.47
CA PRO A 432 10.70 31.63 -13.12
C PRO A 432 10.80 30.10 -13.08
N ILE A 433 11.81 29.52 -13.74
CA ILE A 433 12.10 28.08 -13.65
C ILE A 433 12.76 27.75 -12.30
N PRO A 434 12.72 26.49 -11.81
CA PRO A 434 13.44 26.14 -10.61
C PRO A 434 14.96 26.28 -10.83
N LEU A 435 15.62 27.04 -9.96
CA LEU A 435 17.06 26.99 -9.74
C LEU A 435 17.34 26.04 -8.58
N VAL A 436 18.03 24.94 -8.87
CA VAL A 436 18.28 23.87 -7.91
C VAL A 436 19.71 23.99 -7.40
N ARG A 437 19.88 24.41 -6.14
CA ARG A 437 21.17 24.48 -5.47
C ARG A 437 21.41 23.21 -4.66
N HIS A 438 22.53 22.57 -4.91
CA HIS A 438 22.92 21.32 -4.27
C HIS A 438 24.43 21.27 -4.00
N ARG A 439 24.81 20.85 -2.80
CA ARG A 439 26.18 20.59 -2.36
C ARG A 439 26.22 19.31 -1.54
N CYS A 440 27.25 18.50 -1.78
CA CYS A 440 27.59 17.39 -0.91
C CYS A 440 28.33 17.91 0.31
N SER A 441 27.97 17.43 1.50
CA SER A 441 28.61 17.76 2.76
C SER A 441 29.82 16.86 3.05
N GLU A 442 30.64 17.24 4.03
CA GLU A 442 31.67 16.33 4.53
C GLU A 442 31.06 15.09 5.21
N LEU A 443 29.85 15.19 5.77
CA LEU A 443 29.14 14.05 6.35
C LEU A 443 28.70 13.05 5.27
N ASP A 444 28.22 13.54 4.13
CA ASP A 444 27.90 12.74 2.95
C ASP A 444 29.15 11.97 2.48
N ARG A 445 30.28 12.68 2.39
CA ARG A 445 31.59 12.15 1.99
C ARG A 445 32.10 11.09 2.95
N ARG A 446 32.17 11.42 4.24
CA ARG A 446 32.64 10.53 5.31
C ARG A 446 31.81 9.25 5.39
N THR A 447 30.48 9.34 5.26
CA THR A 447 29.57 8.18 5.29
C THR A 447 29.97 7.14 4.25
N LEU A 448 30.16 7.55 3.00
CA LEU A 448 30.50 6.60 1.94
C LEU A 448 31.93 6.06 2.06
N ILE A 449 32.88 6.89 2.49
CA ILE A 449 34.26 6.45 2.78
C ILE A 449 34.27 5.36 3.86
N GLU A 450 33.52 5.55 4.94
CA GLU A 450 33.42 4.58 6.04
C GLU A 450 32.74 3.28 5.61
N LEU A 451 31.69 3.36 4.78
CA LEU A 451 31.05 2.19 4.19
C LEU A 451 32.04 1.40 3.32
N HIS A 452 32.82 2.08 2.47
CA HIS A 452 33.85 1.45 1.64
C HIS A 452 34.96 0.82 2.47
N ALA A 453 35.45 1.51 3.50
CA ALA A 453 36.45 0.97 4.41
C ALA A 453 35.95 -0.28 5.15
N GLN A 454 34.65 -0.34 5.49
CA GLN A 454 34.06 -1.54 6.07
C GLN A 454 33.91 -2.67 5.05
N LEU A 455 33.53 -2.36 3.81
CA LEU A 455 33.45 -3.34 2.72
C LEU A 455 34.83 -3.94 2.39
N GLU A 456 35.89 -3.14 2.37
CA GLU A 456 37.28 -3.63 2.18
C GLU A 456 37.69 -4.63 3.25
N ARG A 457 37.21 -4.48 4.50
CA ARG A 457 37.48 -5.41 5.60
C ARG A 457 36.64 -6.69 5.55
N GLU A 458 35.35 -6.58 5.25
CA GLU A 458 34.42 -7.70 5.39
C GLU A 458 34.27 -8.53 4.12
N LEU A 459 34.42 -7.97 2.92
CA LEU A 459 34.25 -8.73 1.66
C LEU A 459 35.25 -9.90 1.53
N PRO A 460 36.55 -9.75 1.84
CA PRO A 460 37.47 -10.89 1.81
C PRO A 460 37.10 -11.97 2.84
N ARG A 461 36.74 -11.58 4.06
CA ARG A 461 36.34 -12.48 5.15
C ARG A 461 35.06 -13.26 4.82
N ALA A 462 34.13 -12.59 4.14
CA ALA A 462 32.89 -13.14 3.62
C ALA A 462 33.07 -14.03 2.38
N GLY A 463 34.31 -14.24 1.93
CA GLY A 463 34.65 -15.04 0.76
C GLY A 463 34.25 -14.39 -0.57
N PHE A 464 34.06 -13.07 -0.60
CA PHE A 464 33.73 -12.36 -1.83
C PHE A 464 34.94 -12.09 -2.71
N GLY A 465 36.05 -11.69 -2.09
CA GLY A 465 37.28 -11.25 -2.75
C GLY A 465 37.64 -9.82 -2.36
N ARG A 466 38.46 -9.16 -3.17
CA ARG A 466 39.04 -7.85 -2.86
C ARG A 466 38.25 -6.71 -3.50
N LEU A 467 37.90 -5.71 -2.71
CA LEU A 467 37.40 -4.44 -3.21
C LEU A 467 38.56 -3.53 -3.59
N GLU A 468 38.55 -3.02 -4.82
CA GLU A 468 39.40 -1.93 -5.27
C GLU A 468 38.59 -0.64 -5.24
N THR A 469 39.00 0.32 -4.39
CA THR A 469 38.30 1.61 -4.30
C THR A 469 39.26 2.75 -4.01
N SER A 470 38.97 3.91 -4.59
CA SER A 470 39.71 5.16 -4.37
C SER A 470 38.84 6.29 -3.82
N ILE A 471 37.65 5.97 -3.27
CA ILE A 471 36.63 6.98 -2.94
C ILE A 471 37.14 8.03 -1.95
N ALA A 472 38.03 7.65 -1.04
CA ALA A 472 38.63 8.53 -0.04
C ALA A 472 39.63 9.55 -0.63
N ARG A 473 40.16 9.29 -1.82
CA ARG A 473 41.17 10.12 -2.51
C ARG A 473 40.65 10.77 -3.79
N ALA A 474 39.38 10.57 -4.12
CA ALA A 474 38.81 11.06 -5.36
C ALA A 474 38.53 12.57 -5.28
N GLU A 475 39.09 13.32 -6.23
CA GLU A 475 38.92 14.77 -6.35
C GLU A 475 38.69 15.16 -7.83
N PRO A 476 37.61 15.88 -8.17
CA PRO A 476 36.48 16.22 -7.30
C PRO A 476 35.72 14.96 -6.84
N TRP A 477 35.01 15.05 -5.71
CA TRP A 477 34.31 13.90 -5.14
C TRP A 477 33.24 13.35 -6.11
N PRO A 478 33.24 12.04 -6.44
CA PRO A 478 32.59 11.51 -7.64
C PRO A 478 31.11 11.19 -7.44
N ILE A 479 30.41 11.88 -6.53
CA ILE A 479 28.97 11.72 -6.28
C ILE A 479 28.25 12.93 -6.89
N ASP A 480 27.92 12.81 -8.18
CA ASP A 480 27.47 13.93 -9.02
C ASP A 480 26.21 13.63 -9.86
N GLN A 481 25.63 12.43 -9.73
CA GLN A 481 24.49 12.02 -10.56
C GLN A 481 23.15 12.15 -9.84
N ASP A 482 22.20 12.86 -10.46
CA ASP A 482 20.81 12.93 -10.00
C ASP A 482 20.12 11.54 -10.00
N ALA A 483 19.51 11.18 -8.88
CA ALA A 483 18.76 9.94 -8.73
C ALA A 483 17.28 10.04 -9.09
N SER A 484 16.81 11.23 -9.45
CA SER A 484 15.38 11.53 -9.65
C SER A 484 14.57 11.45 -8.35
N HIS A 485 15.21 11.55 -7.18
CA HIS A 485 14.57 11.42 -5.88
C HIS A 485 14.55 12.77 -5.15
N HIS A 486 13.91 13.79 -5.73
CA HIS A 486 13.90 15.13 -5.14
C HIS A 486 12.98 15.18 -3.91
N MET A 487 13.55 15.51 -2.74
CA MET A 487 12.91 15.41 -1.42
C MET A 487 13.13 16.66 -0.57
N GLY A 488 12.36 16.80 0.52
CA GLY A 488 12.60 17.75 1.63
C GLY A 488 12.25 19.23 1.39
N THR A 489 12.03 19.64 0.14
CA THR A 489 11.76 21.03 -0.25
C THR A 489 10.49 21.66 0.34
N THR A 490 9.60 20.86 0.93
CA THR A 490 8.43 21.30 1.71
C THR A 490 8.30 20.47 2.98
N ARG A 491 9.43 20.26 3.70
CA ARG A 491 9.52 19.30 4.80
C ARG A 491 8.43 19.47 5.86
N MET A 492 7.99 18.34 6.41
CA MET A 492 7.06 18.32 7.54
C MET A 492 7.77 18.53 8.88
N GLY A 493 7.06 19.08 9.84
CA GLY A 493 7.52 19.29 11.21
C GLY A 493 6.39 19.78 12.10
N ARG A 494 6.66 19.92 13.40
CA ARG A 494 5.67 20.46 14.36
C ARG A 494 5.75 21.98 14.51
N ASP A 495 6.86 22.58 14.08
CA ASP A 495 7.15 24.00 14.25
C ASP A 495 7.28 24.69 12.87
N PRO A 496 6.45 25.70 12.57
CA PRO A 496 6.53 26.45 11.32
C PRO A 496 7.87 27.20 11.14
N VAL A 497 8.62 27.51 12.20
CA VAL A 497 9.99 28.10 12.10
C VAL A 497 10.93 27.18 11.37
N SER A 498 10.70 25.88 11.47
CA SER A 498 11.57 24.86 10.93
C SER A 498 10.88 23.96 9.91
N SER A 499 9.64 24.19 9.50
CA SER A 499 8.96 23.31 8.54
C SER A 499 7.91 24.04 7.72
N VAL A 500 7.57 23.49 6.55
CA VAL A 500 6.56 24.07 5.65
C VAL A 500 5.19 23.48 5.96
N VAL A 501 5.13 22.18 6.27
CA VAL A 501 3.88 21.49 6.57
C VAL A 501 3.88 20.87 7.95
N ASP A 502 2.69 20.73 8.52
CA ASP A 502 2.46 20.04 9.78
C ASP A 502 2.53 18.49 9.61
N PRO A 503 2.40 17.69 10.68
CA PRO A 503 2.44 16.23 10.58
C PRO A 503 1.30 15.62 9.75
N ASP A 504 0.22 16.37 9.52
CA ASP A 504 -0.89 16.00 8.63
C ASP A 504 -0.69 16.51 7.20
N LEU A 505 0.50 17.03 6.90
CA LEU A 505 0.94 17.55 5.61
C LEU A 505 0.20 18.81 5.15
N ARG A 506 -0.46 19.52 6.07
CA ARG A 506 -1.08 20.82 5.81
C ARG A 506 -0.03 21.92 5.92
N VAL A 507 -0.04 22.89 5.02
CA VAL A 507 0.83 24.08 5.14
C VAL A 507 0.45 24.85 6.41
N HIS A 508 1.42 25.17 7.27
CA HIS A 508 1.15 25.71 8.62
C HIS A 508 0.29 26.98 8.61
N GLU A 509 0.55 27.87 7.66
CA GLU A 509 -0.09 29.18 7.55
C GLU A 509 -1.42 29.16 6.78
N LEU A 510 -1.83 28.00 6.25
CA LEU A 510 -3.01 27.89 5.39
C LEU A 510 -3.99 26.83 5.88
N GLU A 511 -5.27 27.21 5.96
CA GLU A 511 -6.29 26.31 6.50
C GLU A 511 -6.66 25.17 5.54
N ASN A 512 -6.47 25.37 4.23
CA ASN A 512 -7.01 24.51 3.18
C ASN A 512 -6.02 24.08 2.10
N LEU A 513 -4.70 24.12 2.38
CA LEU A 513 -3.66 23.67 1.46
C LEU A 513 -2.81 22.56 2.09
N TRP A 514 -2.72 21.42 1.41
CA TRP A 514 -1.87 20.29 1.79
C TRP A 514 -0.82 20.03 0.70
N VAL A 515 0.27 19.38 1.09
CA VAL A 515 1.33 18.95 0.17
C VAL A 515 1.53 17.45 0.27
N ALA A 516 1.49 16.77 -0.86
CA ALA A 516 1.69 15.33 -0.97
C ALA A 516 2.92 15.01 -1.84
N GLY A 517 3.70 14.03 -1.41
CA GLY A 517 4.90 13.59 -2.11
C GLY A 517 6.16 13.70 -1.28
N ALA A 518 7.28 13.35 -1.91
CA ALA A 518 8.57 13.22 -1.23
C ALA A 518 9.18 14.57 -0.79
N SER A 519 8.65 15.70 -1.29
CA SER A 519 9.03 17.04 -0.81
C SER A 519 8.78 17.22 0.69
N THR A 520 7.88 16.44 1.28
CA THR A 520 7.51 16.54 2.70
C THR A 520 8.47 15.83 3.65
N PHE A 521 9.48 15.10 3.15
CA PHE A 521 10.30 14.24 3.99
C PHE A 521 11.32 15.05 4.81
N PRO A 522 11.40 14.88 6.15
CA PRO A 522 12.43 15.52 6.97
C PRO A 522 13.84 14.98 6.72
N THR A 523 13.95 13.70 6.35
CA THR A 523 15.19 12.99 6.02
C THR A 523 14.93 12.10 4.79
N SER A 524 15.96 11.86 3.98
CA SER A 524 15.77 11.10 2.74
C SER A 524 15.87 9.58 2.93
N GLY A 525 16.55 9.12 3.99
CA GLY A 525 16.98 7.73 4.10
C GLY A 525 17.85 7.33 2.90
N CYS A 526 18.02 6.02 2.65
CA CYS A 526 18.72 5.54 1.45
C CYS A 526 17.78 4.88 0.42
N ALA A 527 16.53 4.62 0.80
CA ALA A 527 15.55 3.88 0.00
C ALA A 527 14.80 4.77 -1.01
N ASN A 528 14.39 4.23 -2.16
CA ASN A 528 13.58 4.99 -3.12
C ASN A 528 12.29 5.53 -2.46
N PRO A 529 11.93 6.82 -2.65
CA PRO A 529 10.92 7.48 -1.83
C PRO A 529 9.47 7.09 -2.16
N THR A 530 9.22 6.48 -3.32
CA THR A 530 7.84 6.30 -3.83
C THR A 530 6.97 5.42 -2.94
N PHE A 531 7.55 4.41 -2.28
CA PHE A 531 6.76 3.56 -1.38
C PHE A 531 6.29 4.34 -0.15
N THR A 532 7.21 5.08 0.47
CA THR A 532 6.94 5.94 1.63
C THR A 532 5.97 7.06 1.30
N LEU A 533 6.13 7.74 0.15
CA LEU A 533 5.20 8.81 -0.23
C LEU A 533 3.80 8.25 -0.53
N VAL A 534 3.67 7.04 -1.11
CA VAL A 534 2.37 6.41 -1.31
C VAL A 534 1.72 6.06 0.03
N ALA A 535 2.50 5.55 1.01
CA ALA A 535 2.01 5.32 2.37
C ALA A 535 1.50 6.63 3.01
N LEU A 536 2.26 7.72 2.90
CA LEU A 536 1.85 9.05 3.36
C LEU A 536 0.62 9.59 2.61
N SER A 537 0.49 9.34 1.30
CA SER A 537 -0.70 9.72 0.53
C SER A 537 -1.95 8.96 0.98
N ILE A 538 -1.83 7.67 1.33
CA ILE A 538 -2.94 6.91 1.92
C ILE A 538 -3.34 7.49 3.27
N ARG A 539 -2.34 7.84 4.10
CA ARG A 539 -2.57 8.50 5.40
C ARG A 539 -3.29 9.83 5.23
N LEU A 540 -2.80 10.68 4.32
CA LEU A 540 -3.38 11.98 4.00
C LEU A 540 -4.82 11.84 3.46
N ALA A 541 -5.11 10.85 2.62
CA ALA A 541 -6.47 10.61 2.16
C ALA A 541 -7.45 10.38 3.34
N ARG A 542 -7.06 9.59 4.34
CA ARG A 542 -7.86 9.37 5.56
C ARG A 542 -8.02 10.65 6.40
N HIS A 543 -7.00 11.51 6.43
CA HIS A 543 -7.09 12.80 7.09
C HIS A 543 -8.06 13.74 6.35
N LEU A 544 -7.90 13.89 5.03
CA LEU A 544 -8.76 14.73 4.18
C LEU A 544 -10.22 14.26 4.19
N GLU A 545 -10.46 12.95 4.23
CA GLU A 545 -11.80 12.41 4.41
C GLU A 545 -12.46 12.93 5.69
N ARG A 546 -11.70 13.12 6.78
CA ARG A 546 -12.26 13.69 8.02
C ARG A 546 -12.40 15.21 7.93
N ALA A 547 -11.40 15.90 7.38
CA ALA A 547 -11.35 17.36 7.33
C ALA A 547 -12.37 17.97 6.34
N VAL A 548 -12.53 17.37 5.16
CA VAL A 548 -13.38 17.91 4.08
C VAL A 548 -14.84 17.47 4.23
N PHE A 549 -15.10 16.23 4.67
CA PHE A 549 -16.49 15.76 4.85
C PHE A 549 -17.18 16.36 6.08
N ARG A 550 -16.45 16.61 7.19
CA ARG A 550 -17.07 17.10 8.44
C ARG A 550 -17.39 18.59 8.45
N THR A 551 -16.75 19.37 7.57
CA THR A 551 -17.01 20.82 7.45
C THR A 551 -18.26 21.16 6.61
N GLY A 552 -19.09 20.17 6.28
CA GLY A 552 -20.38 20.36 5.62
C GLY A 552 -21.51 20.93 6.50
N ALA A 553 -21.21 21.39 7.73
CA ALA A 553 -22.17 22.01 8.64
C ALA A 553 -21.74 23.45 9.01
N GLY A 554 -22.20 24.44 8.22
CA GLY A 554 -22.29 25.87 8.58
C GLY A 554 -20.98 26.67 8.79
N PRO A 555 -21.00 28.01 8.58
CA PRO A 555 -19.82 28.85 8.77
C PRO A 555 -19.50 29.02 10.26
N ALA A 556 -18.22 28.85 10.61
CA ALA A 556 -17.71 29.01 11.97
C ALA A 556 -17.65 30.50 12.36
N THR A 557 -18.33 30.85 13.44
CA THR A 557 -18.05 32.05 14.23
C THR A 557 -16.76 31.86 15.04
N ALA A 558 -16.04 32.96 15.22
CA ALA A 558 -14.67 33.01 15.72
C ALA A 558 -14.56 33.08 17.27
N GLN A 559 -13.34 32.72 17.72
CA GLN A 559 -12.62 33.11 18.97
C GLN A 559 -12.79 32.26 20.25
N PRO A 560 -11.88 32.38 21.26
CA PRO A 560 -10.40 32.34 21.20
C PRO A 560 -9.71 31.55 22.36
N GLY A 561 -8.42 31.23 22.21
CA GLY A 561 -7.36 31.31 23.25
C GLY A 561 -7.22 30.24 24.36
N PRO A 562 -6.00 30.01 24.91
CA PRO A 562 -5.59 28.74 25.54
C PRO A 562 -5.35 28.82 27.06
N GLU A 563 -5.58 27.71 27.78
CA GLU A 563 -4.95 27.47 29.09
C GLU A 563 -4.46 26.01 29.23
N ALA A 564 -3.29 25.88 29.84
CA ALA A 564 -2.54 24.65 30.05
C ALA A 564 -2.89 23.98 31.39
N GLY A 565 -2.92 22.65 31.44
CA GLY A 565 -3.02 21.86 32.67
C GLY A 565 -2.95 20.34 32.40
N PRO A 566 -2.42 19.52 33.34
CA PRO A 566 -1.62 18.34 33.02
C PRO A 566 -2.40 17.02 32.88
N ALA A 567 -1.71 16.06 32.25
CA ALA A 567 -2.13 14.70 31.96
C ALA A 567 -2.74 13.93 33.15
N ARG A 568 -3.87 13.25 32.91
CA ARG A 568 -4.26 11.98 33.57
C ARG A 568 -5.10 11.10 32.63
N ALA A 569 -4.98 9.81 32.88
CA ALA A 569 -5.33 8.67 32.03
C ALA A 569 -6.83 8.48 31.76
N GLY A 570 -7.12 7.85 30.62
CA GLY A 570 -8.36 7.12 30.35
C GLY A 570 -9.53 7.95 29.83
N VAL A 571 -9.60 8.23 28.52
CA VAL A 571 -10.84 8.70 27.87
C VAL A 571 -10.98 8.06 26.49
N ALA A 572 -12.10 7.38 26.27
CA ALA A 572 -12.54 6.81 25.00
C ALA A 572 -12.63 7.87 23.87
N PRO A 573 -12.46 7.51 22.59
CA PRO A 573 -12.45 8.50 21.51
C PRO A 573 -13.83 9.12 21.31
N HIS A 574 -13.82 10.43 21.06
CA HIS A 574 -14.96 11.34 20.95
C HIS A 574 -16.07 10.92 19.98
N GLY A 575 -17.31 10.89 20.50
CA GLY A 575 -18.54 11.44 19.92
C GLY A 575 -18.79 11.28 18.43
N ARG A 576 -19.08 10.05 17.97
CA ARG A 576 -19.86 9.83 16.74
C ARG A 576 -21.35 9.89 17.11
N ALA A 577 -22.18 10.57 16.32
CA ALA A 577 -23.63 10.52 16.51
C ALA A 577 -24.11 9.05 16.43
N ARG A 578 -25.02 8.65 17.32
CA ARG A 578 -25.58 7.29 17.39
C ARG A 578 -26.19 6.91 16.04
N ARG A 579 -25.76 5.78 15.48
CA ARG A 579 -26.14 5.34 14.14
C ARG A 579 -27.41 4.48 14.16
N ASN A 580 -28.28 4.64 13.18
CA ASN A 580 -29.50 3.86 13.02
C ASN A 580 -29.27 2.65 12.12
N VAL A 581 -29.70 1.48 12.60
CA VAL A 581 -29.57 0.19 11.95
C VAL A 581 -30.93 -0.33 11.52
N LEU A 582 -31.05 -0.71 10.26
CA LEU A 582 -32.19 -1.46 9.74
C LEU A 582 -31.82 -2.93 9.61
N VAL A 583 -32.60 -3.82 10.23
CA VAL A 583 -32.39 -5.28 10.15
C VAL A 583 -33.40 -5.88 9.19
N ILE A 584 -32.94 -6.66 8.20
CA ILE A 584 -33.77 -7.36 7.23
C ILE A 584 -33.58 -8.86 7.38
N GLY A 585 -34.68 -9.58 7.60
CA GLY A 585 -34.68 -11.01 7.79
C GLY A 585 -34.74 -11.38 9.26
N ALA A 586 -35.53 -12.41 9.55
CA ALA A 586 -35.79 -12.87 10.91
C ALA A 586 -35.45 -14.37 11.06
N ALA A 587 -34.36 -14.78 10.40
CA ALA A 587 -33.80 -16.11 10.52
C ALA A 587 -33.10 -16.30 11.87
N LYS A 588 -32.82 -17.55 12.25
CA LYS A 588 -32.19 -17.93 13.51
C LYS A 588 -30.97 -17.06 13.88
N ARG A 589 -30.08 -16.77 12.92
CA ARG A 589 -28.87 -15.95 13.13
C ARG A 589 -29.16 -14.47 13.43
N ALA A 590 -30.16 -13.90 12.78
CA ALA A 590 -30.59 -12.53 13.08
C ALA A 590 -31.11 -12.44 14.53
N PHE A 591 -31.83 -13.46 14.97
CA PHE A 591 -32.43 -13.51 16.30
C PHE A 591 -31.46 -13.89 17.43
N GLU A 592 -30.67 -14.95 17.25
CA GLU A 592 -29.84 -15.54 18.32
C GLU A 592 -28.42 -14.97 18.38
N THR A 593 -28.02 -14.16 17.39
CA THR A 593 -26.67 -13.60 17.30
C THR A 593 -26.70 -12.10 17.06
N ALA A 594 -27.30 -11.64 15.96
CA ALA A 594 -27.18 -10.25 15.56
C ALA A 594 -27.93 -9.28 16.46
N LEU A 595 -29.22 -9.52 16.74
CA LEU A 595 -30.03 -8.63 17.60
C LEU A 595 -29.46 -8.51 19.02
N PRO A 596 -29.04 -9.61 19.71
CA PRO A 596 -28.33 -9.50 20.98
C PRO A 596 -27.04 -8.66 20.89
N ALA A 597 -26.24 -8.86 19.83
CA ALA A 597 -25.01 -8.08 19.63
C ALA A 597 -25.29 -6.59 19.33
N PHE A 598 -26.36 -6.28 18.59
CA PHE A 598 -26.79 -4.90 18.36
C PHE A 598 -27.30 -4.24 19.66
N ALA A 599 -28.04 -4.97 20.50
CA ALA A 599 -28.45 -4.50 21.81
C ALA A 599 -27.24 -4.23 22.73
N ALA A 600 -26.22 -5.08 22.67
CA ALA A 600 -24.96 -4.87 23.39
C ALA A 600 -24.12 -3.69 22.84
N ALA A 601 -24.34 -3.28 21.59
CA ALA A 601 -23.66 -2.15 20.93
C ALA A 601 -24.40 -0.80 21.10
N GLU A 602 -25.44 -0.75 21.93
CA GLU A 602 -26.50 0.25 21.82
C GLU A 602 -26.17 1.73 22.15
N PRO A 603 -25.08 2.11 22.85
CA PRO A 603 -24.69 3.52 22.86
C PRO A 603 -24.33 4.02 21.45
N ALA A 604 -23.78 3.15 20.58
CA ALA A 604 -23.29 3.51 19.26
C ALA A 604 -24.23 3.12 18.12
N LEU A 605 -24.88 1.94 18.19
CA LEU A 605 -25.72 1.39 17.12
C LEU A 605 -27.15 1.13 17.63
N ARG A 606 -28.13 1.87 17.13
CA ARG A 606 -29.56 1.72 17.47
C ARG A 606 -30.28 0.92 16.39
N VAL A 607 -30.91 -0.20 16.73
CA VAL A 607 -31.86 -0.86 15.82
C VAL A 607 -33.11 0.01 15.68
N ALA A 608 -33.30 0.61 14.51
CA ALA A 608 -34.40 1.54 14.22
C ALA A 608 -35.65 0.82 13.71
N SER A 609 -35.48 -0.23 12.90
CA SER A 609 -36.59 -1.09 12.46
C SER A 609 -36.11 -2.48 12.08
N VAL A 610 -37.01 -3.46 12.17
CA VAL A 610 -36.79 -4.84 11.75
C VAL A 610 -37.84 -5.20 10.70
N TRP A 611 -37.41 -5.78 9.59
CA TRP A 611 -38.27 -6.14 8.46
C TRP A 611 -38.10 -7.60 8.10
N ALA A 612 -39.20 -8.31 7.83
CA ALA A 612 -39.16 -9.70 7.40
C ALA A 612 -40.34 -10.05 6.48
N LYS A 613 -40.42 -11.31 6.04
CA LYS A 613 -41.49 -11.76 5.15
C LYS A 613 -42.89 -11.63 5.78
N HIS A 614 -43.00 -11.88 7.08
CA HIS A 614 -44.27 -11.88 7.81
C HIS A 614 -44.15 -10.95 9.02
N GLU A 615 -45.22 -10.23 9.30
CA GLU A 615 -45.35 -9.39 10.49
C GLU A 615 -45.46 -10.26 11.74
N ARG A 616 -44.73 -9.86 12.79
CA ARG A 616 -44.73 -10.52 14.11
C ARG A 616 -43.97 -9.69 15.14
N THR A 617 -44.19 -9.95 16.42
CA THR A 617 -43.36 -9.42 17.50
C THR A 617 -42.25 -10.41 17.84
N LEU A 618 -41.01 -9.94 17.95
CA LEU A 618 -39.85 -10.73 18.37
C LEU A 618 -39.32 -10.22 19.70
N ARG A 619 -39.29 -11.08 20.71
CA ARG A 619 -38.69 -10.79 22.01
C ARG A 619 -37.20 -11.17 22.03
N VAL A 620 -36.31 -10.21 22.23
CA VAL A 620 -34.86 -10.42 22.37
C VAL A 620 -34.41 -9.85 23.72
N GLY A 621 -33.99 -10.73 24.63
CA GLY A 621 -33.77 -10.35 26.03
C GLY A 621 -35.07 -9.80 26.64
N ASP A 622 -35.01 -8.61 27.20
CA ASP A 622 -36.16 -7.93 27.82
C ASP A 622 -36.89 -6.95 26.88
N ARG A 623 -36.62 -7.00 25.57
CA ARG A 623 -37.18 -6.06 24.58
C ARG A 623 -37.98 -6.75 23.50
N ASP A 624 -39.12 -6.15 23.18
CA ASP A 624 -39.95 -6.55 22.05
C ASP A 624 -39.62 -5.70 20.82
N HIS A 625 -39.34 -6.36 19.71
CA HIS A 625 -39.11 -5.77 18.40
C HIS A 625 -40.30 -6.06 17.49
N GLU A 626 -40.99 -5.02 17.05
CA GLU A 626 -42.02 -5.11 16.02
C GLU A 626 -41.37 -5.39 14.65
N VAL A 627 -41.70 -6.51 14.03
CA VAL A 627 -41.19 -6.89 12.70
C VAL A 627 -42.21 -6.51 11.64
N ARG A 628 -41.84 -5.61 10.75
CA ARG A 628 -42.70 -5.13 9.66
C ARG A 628 -42.61 -6.05 8.44
N ALA A 629 -43.72 -6.17 7.70
CA ALA A 629 -43.78 -6.99 6.50
C ALA A 629 -43.06 -6.32 5.30
N MET A 630 -42.20 -7.07 4.61
CA MET A 630 -41.44 -6.60 3.46
C MET A 630 -42.30 -6.08 2.30
N ASP A 631 -43.58 -6.44 2.21
CA ASP A 631 -44.49 -5.96 1.17
C ASP A 631 -44.75 -4.45 1.27
N GLY A 632 -44.74 -3.90 2.49
CA GLY A 632 -44.86 -2.45 2.75
C GLY A 632 -43.53 -1.68 2.76
N PHE A 633 -42.42 -2.30 2.35
CA PHE A 633 -41.11 -1.65 2.36
C PHE A 633 -40.98 -0.65 1.20
N ASP A 634 -40.77 0.62 1.53
CA ASP A 634 -40.62 1.76 0.62
C ASP A 634 -39.39 2.63 0.97
N ALA A 635 -39.27 3.82 0.37
CA ALA A 635 -38.16 4.73 0.62
C ALA A 635 -38.16 5.32 2.04
N ARG A 636 -39.33 5.46 2.69
CA ARG A 636 -39.44 5.99 4.06
C ARG A 636 -38.81 5.05 5.07
N ALA A 637 -38.81 3.74 4.78
CA ALA A 637 -38.15 2.74 5.62
C ALA A 637 -36.63 2.97 5.75
N LEU A 638 -36.00 3.67 4.79
CA LEU A 638 -34.56 3.96 4.78
C LEU A 638 -34.21 5.38 5.26
N GLU A 639 -35.21 6.22 5.56
CA GLU A 639 -34.96 7.58 6.05
C GLU A 639 -34.22 7.56 7.40
N GLY A 640 -33.07 8.23 7.43
CA GLY A 640 -32.22 8.31 8.62
C GLY A 640 -31.52 6.99 9.01
N ILE A 641 -31.51 5.98 8.14
CA ILE A 641 -30.78 4.72 8.34
C ILE A 641 -29.32 4.86 7.87
N ASP A 642 -28.38 4.45 8.72
CA ASP A 642 -26.94 4.49 8.43
C ASP A 642 -26.37 3.14 8.00
N LEU A 643 -26.92 2.05 8.54
CA LEU A 643 -26.44 0.68 8.34
C LEU A 643 -27.62 -0.27 8.10
N VAL A 644 -27.55 -1.07 7.05
CA VAL A 644 -28.52 -2.12 6.75
C VAL A 644 -27.85 -3.48 7.00
N TYR A 645 -28.43 -4.29 7.89
CA TYR A 645 -28.01 -5.67 8.13
C TYR A 645 -28.99 -6.64 7.45
N ILE A 646 -28.49 -7.53 6.58
CA ILE A 646 -29.32 -8.46 5.80
C ILE A 646 -29.09 -9.92 6.20
N ALA A 647 -30.04 -10.41 6.98
CA ALA A 647 -30.47 -11.75 7.43
C ALA A 647 -31.20 -12.71 6.48
N VAL A 648 -30.93 -12.81 5.17
CA VAL A 648 -31.80 -13.59 4.24
C VAL A 648 -31.13 -14.80 3.58
N SER A 649 -31.94 -15.73 3.08
CA SER A 649 -31.43 -16.93 2.39
C SER A 649 -30.73 -16.59 1.06
N LYS A 650 -29.75 -17.43 0.67
CA LYS A 650 -28.95 -17.27 -0.57
C LYS A 650 -29.79 -17.01 -1.85
N PRO A 651 -30.98 -17.61 -2.06
CA PRO A 651 -31.84 -17.31 -3.21
C PRO A 651 -32.52 -15.94 -3.16
N VAL A 652 -32.79 -15.41 -1.97
CA VAL A 652 -33.55 -14.16 -1.78
C VAL A 652 -32.64 -12.93 -1.81
N ALA A 653 -31.37 -13.10 -1.44
CA ALA A 653 -30.39 -12.01 -1.36
C ALA A 653 -30.33 -11.09 -2.59
N PRO A 654 -30.26 -11.57 -3.86
CA PRO A 654 -30.21 -10.67 -5.02
C PRO A 654 -31.44 -9.77 -5.13
N ARG A 655 -32.63 -10.32 -4.91
CA ARG A 655 -33.90 -9.57 -4.98
C ARG A 655 -33.97 -8.52 -3.87
N MET A 656 -33.47 -8.85 -2.68
CA MET A 656 -33.43 -7.91 -1.55
C MET A 656 -32.46 -6.76 -1.80
N LEU A 657 -31.25 -7.05 -2.29
CA LEU A 657 -30.27 -6.04 -2.67
C LEU A 657 -30.83 -5.08 -3.72
N GLN A 658 -31.50 -5.62 -4.74
CA GLN A 658 -32.15 -4.79 -5.75
C GLN A 658 -33.24 -3.92 -5.13
N LYS A 659 -34.14 -4.50 -4.32
CA LYS A 659 -35.23 -3.75 -3.66
C LYS A 659 -34.70 -2.60 -2.80
N LEU A 660 -33.61 -2.79 -2.06
CA LEU A 660 -32.98 -1.72 -1.28
C LEU A 660 -32.45 -0.59 -2.17
N LEU A 661 -31.75 -0.95 -3.25
CA LEU A 661 -31.20 0.04 -4.18
C LEU A 661 -32.29 0.79 -4.96
N ASP A 662 -33.43 0.16 -5.21
CA ASP A 662 -34.57 0.82 -5.86
C ASP A 662 -35.21 1.89 -4.94
N HIS A 663 -34.97 1.82 -3.63
CA HIS A 663 -35.55 2.71 -2.61
C HIS A 663 -34.52 3.61 -1.90
N GLY A 664 -33.32 3.79 -2.48
CA GLY A 664 -32.31 4.72 -1.95
C GLY A 664 -31.23 4.12 -1.05
N GLY A 665 -31.11 2.78 -1.03
CA GLY A 665 -30.15 2.05 -0.21
C GLY A 665 -28.69 2.35 -0.50
N GLU A 666 -28.34 2.99 -1.62
CA GLU A 666 -26.97 3.39 -1.97
C GLU A 666 -26.33 4.31 -0.92
N ARG A 667 -27.14 5.03 -0.14
CA ARG A 667 -26.70 5.92 0.95
C ARG A 667 -26.30 5.17 2.22
N CYS A 668 -26.75 3.94 2.38
CA CYS A 668 -26.51 3.11 3.56
C CYS A 668 -25.21 2.31 3.44
N GLU A 669 -24.59 2.02 4.57
CA GLU A 669 -23.64 0.91 4.67
C GLU A 669 -24.40 -0.43 4.71
N LEU A 670 -23.80 -1.50 4.20
CA LEU A 670 -24.40 -2.81 4.12
C LEU A 670 -23.57 -3.85 4.88
N LEU A 671 -24.22 -4.58 5.79
CA LEU A 671 -23.70 -5.78 6.43
C LEU A 671 -24.53 -6.97 5.99
N ILE A 672 -24.03 -7.78 5.06
CA ILE A 672 -24.79 -8.89 4.47
C ILE A 672 -24.38 -10.23 5.07
N ASP A 673 -25.31 -10.83 5.81
CA ASP A 673 -25.16 -12.15 6.39
C ASP A 673 -25.22 -13.21 5.30
N THR A 674 -24.25 -14.12 5.29
CA THR A 674 -23.92 -14.96 4.15
C THR A 674 -23.25 -14.17 3.03
N PRO A 675 -21.92 -14.25 2.92
CA PRO A 675 -21.25 -13.75 1.74
C PRO A 675 -21.61 -14.62 0.54
N VAL A 676 -22.61 -14.11 -0.15
CA VAL A 676 -22.61 -13.99 -1.58
C VAL A 676 -23.17 -15.21 -2.29
N LEU A 677 -24.27 -14.92 -2.99
CA LEU A 677 -24.57 -15.38 -4.34
C LEU A 677 -23.94 -16.74 -4.66
N LEU A 678 -24.78 -17.77 -4.77
CA LEU A 678 -24.40 -19.03 -5.41
C LEU A 678 -23.64 -18.73 -6.72
N PRO A 679 -22.77 -19.62 -7.24
CA PRO A 679 -22.07 -19.37 -8.50
C PRO A 679 -22.99 -18.84 -9.62
N LYS A 680 -24.25 -19.30 -9.68
CA LYS A 680 -25.30 -18.83 -10.60
C LYS A 680 -25.82 -17.40 -10.37
N HIS A 681 -25.53 -16.79 -9.24
CA HIS A 681 -25.93 -15.44 -8.86
C HIS A 681 -24.80 -14.43 -9.02
N PHE A 682 -23.59 -14.83 -9.43
CA PHE A 682 -22.41 -13.94 -9.55
C PHE A 682 -22.64 -12.72 -10.45
N ARG A 683 -23.61 -12.77 -11.38
CA ARG A 683 -24.06 -11.61 -12.16
C ARG A 683 -24.56 -10.42 -11.31
N HIS A 684 -24.96 -10.67 -10.06
CA HIS A 684 -25.47 -9.66 -9.13
C HIS A 684 -24.41 -9.12 -8.15
N VAL A 685 -23.15 -9.60 -8.20
CA VAL A 685 -22.05 -9.05 -7.37
C VAL A 685 -21.92 -7.52 -7.50
N PRO A 686 -22.09 -6.90 -8.68
CA PRO A 686 -22.04 -5.43 -8.80
C PRO A 686 -23.09 -4.68 -7.97
N LEU A 687 -24.18 -5.32 -7.52
CA LEU A 687 -25.15 -4.67 -6.63
C LEU A 687 -24.53 -4.34 -5.27
N LEU A 688 -23.58 -5.15 -4.80
CA LEU A 688 -22.88 -4.93 -3.52
C LEU A 688 -21.98 -3.68 -3.57
N GLU A 689 -21.48 -3.33 -4.76
CA GLU A 689 -20.59 -2.17 -5.00
C GLU A 689 -21.36 -0.84 -5.04
N ARG A 690 -22.70 -0.86 -5.04
CA ARG A 690 -23.55 0.33 -5.09
C ARG A 690 -23.89 0.92 -3.72
N PHE A 691 -23.67 0.18 -2.63
CA PHE A 691 -23.82 0.68 -1.27
C PHE A 691 -22.59 1.50 -0.87
N ARG A 692 -22.76 2.45 0.06
CA ARG A 692 -21.67 3.31 0.56
C ARG A 692 -20.45 2.51 1.04
N ALA A 693 -20.71 1.40 1.72
CA ALA A 693 -19.74 0.37 2.04
C ALA A 693 -20.47 -0.97 2.18
N CYS A 694 -19.78 -2.08 1.95
CA CYS A 694 -20.35 -3.40 2.08
C CYS A 694 -19.36 -4.33 2.78
N TRP A 695 -19.83 -5.01 3.84
CA TRP A 695 -19.07 -5.97 4.62
C TRP A 695 -19.88 -7.23 4.89
N VAL A 696 -19.17 -8.25 5.36
CA VAL A 696 -19.75 -9.53 5.73
C VAL A 696 -19.54 -9.73 7.23
N PRO A 697 -20.56 -10.16 7.97
CA PRO A 697 -20.45 -10.42 9.39
C PRO A 697 -19.82 -11.81 9.61
N GLU A 698 -18.58 -12.03 9.16
CA GLU A 698 -17.80 -13.22 9.55
C GLU A 698 -17.26 -13.02 10.97
N ASP A 699 -18.16 -13.19 11.96
CA ASP A 699 -17.84 -13.10 13.40
C ASP A 699 -16.67 -14.01 13.81
N CYS A 700 -16.47 -15.10 13.07
CA CYS A 700 -15.38 -16.05 13.26
C CYS A 700 -13.98 -15.45 12.99
N ALA A 701 -13.89 -14.30 12.32
CA ALA A 701 -12.65 -13.55 12.12
C ALA A 701 -12.37 -12.52 13.24
N TYR A 702 -13.27 -12.42 14.23
CA TYR A 702 -13.22 -11.46 15.35
C TYR A 702 -13.36 -12.16 16.71
N LEU A 703 -13.11 -13.47 16.76
CA LEU A 703 -13.26 -14.26 17.97
C LEU A 703 -12.29 -13.76 19.07
N PRO A 704 -12.71 -13.76 20.35
CA PRO A 704 -11.93 -13.18 21.44
C PRO A 704 -10.60 -13.89 21.71
N TRP A 705 -10.40 -15.10 21.22
CA TRP A 705 -9.11 -15.81 21.36
C TRP A 705 -8.11 -15.51 20.23
N LEU A 706 -8.51 -14.82 19.15
CA LEU A 706 -7.59 -14.45 18.07
C LEU A 706 -6.49 -13.47 18.53
N PRO A 707 -6.78 -12.41 19.31
CA PRO A 707 -5.75 -11.51 19.84
C PRO A 707 -4.70 -12.22 20.72
N LEU A 708 -5.10 -13.29 21.43
CA LEU A 708 -4.17 -14.12 22.20
C LEU A 708 -3.19 -14.85 21.26
N VAL A 709 -3.67 -15.37 20.15
CA VAL A 709 -2.80 -15.99 19.14
C VAL A 709 -1.85 -14.96 18.54
N GLU A 710 -2.34 -13.77 18.22
CA GLU A 710 -1.50 -12.68 17.70
C GLU A 710 -0.35 -12.36 18.67
N ARG A 711 -0.65 -12.17 19.96
CA ARG A 711 0.38 -11.95 21.00
C ARG A 711 1.32 -13.14 21.18
N ALA A 712 0.80 -14.37 21.15
CA ALA A 712 1.60 -15.58 21.24
C ALA A 712 2.56 -15.73 20.04
N THR A 713 2.10 -15.44 18.81
CA THR A 713 2.94 -15.50 17.60
C THR A 713 4.05 -14.46 17.61
N ALA A 714 3.83 -13.30 18.23
CA ALA A 714 4.85 -12.29 18.48
C ALA A 714 5.85 -12.69 19.58
N SER A 715 5.52 -13.69 20.41
CA SER A 715 6.32 -14.13 21.55
C SER A 715 6.75 -15.60 21.42
N TRP A 716 6.23 -16.49 22.26
CA TRP A 716 6.71 -17.86 22.43
C TRP A 716 6.24 -18.83 21.35
N LEU A 717 5.10 -18.59 20.69
CA LEU A 717 4.58 -19.47 19.65
C LEU A 717 5.38 -19.32 18.34
N GLY A 718 5.81 -18.09 18.04
CA GLY A 718 6.45 -17.73 16.77
C GLY A 718 5.47 -17.76 15.59
N PRO A 719 5.94 -17.49 14.36
CA PRO A 719 5.12 -17.52 13.16
C PRO A 719 4.37 -18.85 12.99
N LEU A 720 3.08 -18.80 12.66
CA LEU A 720 2.28 -20.00 12.42
C LEU A 720 2.79 -20.77 11.20
N ARG A 721 2.78 -22.11 11.30
CA ARG A 721 3.16 -23.03 10.22
C ARG A 721 2.02 -23.97 9.85
N ARG A 722 1.37 -24.54 10.86
CA ARG A 722 0.31 -25.54 10.66
C ARG A 722 -0.85 -25.29 11.60
N LEU A 723 -2.07 -25.29 11.07
CA LEU A 723 -3.32 -25.15 11.80
C LEU A 723 -4.09 -26.45 11.65
N VAL A 724 -4.55 -27.03 12.76
CA VAL A 724 -5.30 -28.29 12.75
C VAL A 724 -6.64 -28.03 13.42
N PHE A 725 -7.73 -28.22 12.70
CA PHE A 725 -9.11 -28.02 13.16
C PHE A 725 -9.86 -29.33 12.96
N GLU A 726 -10.03 -30.09 14.03
CA GLU A 726 -10.73 -31.37 13.98
C GLU A 726 -12.16 -31.18 14.45
N ARG A 727 -13.13 -31.25 13.53
CA ARG A 727 -14.57 -31.10 13.81
C ARG A 727 -14.93 -29.78 14.50
N SER A 728 -14.04 -28.80 14.51
CA SER A 728 -14.12 -27.56 15.29
C SER A 728 -14.52 -26.32 14.49
N ALA A 729 -14.87 -26.45 13.21
CA ALA A 729 -15.36 -25.34 12.42
C ALA A 729 -16.26 -25.81 11.25
N TYR A 730 -17.16 -24.93 10.82
CA TYR A 730 -18.05 -25.16 9.67
C TYR A 730 -17.36 -24.72 8.37
N ALA A 731 -17.32 -25.58 7.34
CA ALA A 731 -16.81 -25.35 5.98
C ALA A 731 -16.29 -23.93 5.67
N TYR A 732 -17.13 -23.00 5.22
CA TYR A 732 -16.70 -21.64 4.84
C TYR A 732 -16.37 -20.72 6.03
N HIS A 733 -17.01 -20.86 7.19
CA HIS A 733 -16.64 -20.10 8.40
C HIS A 733 -15.25 -20.50 8.91
N ALA A 734 -14.86 -21.76 8.69
CA ALA A 734 -13.51 -22.24 8.95
C ALA A 734 -12.52 -21.53 8.04
N HIS A 735 -12.85 -21.29 6.76
CA HIS A 735 -11.98 -20.53 5.86
C HIS A 735 -11.73 -19.11 6.39
N ALA A 736 -12.77 -18.42 6.87
CA ALA A 736 -12.63 -17.08 7.45
C ALA A 736 -11.74 -17.06 8.70
N THR A 737 -11.95 -18.01 9.62
CA THR A 737 -11.13 -18.17 10.84
C THR A 737 -9.68 -18.48 10.50
N LEU A 738 -9.45 -19.45 9.62
CA LEU A 738 -8.12 -19.89 9.21
C LEU A 738 -7.39 -18.79 8.43
N ARG A 739 -8.10 -17.97 7.64
CA ARG A 739 -7.54 -16.81 6.95
C ARG A 739 -7.14 -15.72 7.93
N ALA A 740 -7.97 -15.44 8.94
CA ALA A 740 -7.64 -14.49 10.00
C ALA A 740 -6.37 -14.92 10.75
N LEU A 741 -6.28 -16.20 11.15
CA LEU A 741 -5.10 -16.78 11.78
C LEU A 741 -3.85 -16.78 10.88
N ALA A 742 -4.01 -17.20 9.62
CA ALA A 742 -2.89 -17.25 8.69
C ALA A 742 -2.39 -15.86 8.30
N GLY A 743 -3.20 -14.81 8.41
CA GLY A 743 -2.86 -13.46 7.97
C GLY A 743 -2.58 -13.35 6.47
N ALA A 744 -3.05 -14.31 5.66
CA ALA A 744 -2.74 -14.40 4.24
C ALA A 744 -3.90 -15.01 3.42
N PRO A 745 -4.01 -14.70 2.11
CA PRO A 745 -5.03 -15.29 1.24
C PRO A 745 -4.88 -16.80 1.04
N LEU A 746 -6.00 -17.47 0.74
CA LEU A 746 -6.01 -18.87 0.33
C LEU A 746 -5.28 -19.04 -1.01
N SER A 747 -4.28 -19.91 -1.07
CA SER A 747 -3.56 -20.26 -2.30
C SER A 747 -4.16 -21.48 -3.00
N SER A 748 -4.42 -22.53 -2.23
CA SER A 748 -5.02 -23.76 -2.75
C SER A 748 -5.71 -24.53 -1.64
N ALA A 749 -6.67 -25.35 -2.02
CA ALA A 749 -7.32 -26.28 -1.12
C ALA A 749 -7.58 -27.62 -1.82
N ARG A 750 -7.59 -28.70 -1.05
CA ARG A 750 -7.95 -30.05 -1.49
C ARG A 750 -8.88 -30.67 -0.48
N ARG A 751 -9.85 -31.45 -0.96
CA ARG A 751 -10.79 -32.21 -0.15
C ARG A 751 -10.62 -33.69 -0.45
N ARG A 752 -10.43 -34.51 0.58
CA ARG A 752 -10.33 -35.97 0.47
C ARG A 752 -11.26 -36.64 1.47
N ARG A 753 -11.78 -37.82 1.11
CA ARG A 753 -12.56 -38.65 2.03
C ARG A 753 -11.59 -39.43 2.90
N VAL A 754 -11.77 -39.38 4.21
CA VAL A 754 -10.90 -40.07 5.19
C VAL A 754 -11.65 -41.13 6.00
N GLY A 755 -12.98 -41.19 5.90
CA GLY A 755 -13.80 -42.23 6.52
C GLY A 755 -15.20 -42.36 5.90
N ALA A 756 -16.04 -43.22 6.48
CA ALA A 756 -17.39 -43.50 5.96
C ALA A 756 -18.25 -42.22 5.83
N GLN A 757 -18.13 -41.28 6.77
CA GLN A 757 -18.80 -39.97 6.74
C GLN A 757 -17.86 -38.79 7.04
N GLN A 758 -16.53 -39.02 6.96
CA GLN A 758 -15.54 -38.02 7.32
C GLN A 758 -14.76 -37.52 6.11
N TRP A 759 -14.56 -36.21 6.07
CA TRP A 759 -13.83 -35.51 5.03
C TRP A 759 -12.74 -34.66 5.63
N GLU A 760 -11.61 -34.60 4.95
CA GLU A 760 -10.50 -33.74 5.33
C GLU A 760 -10.30 -32.70 4.23
N ARG A 761 -10.12 -31.45 4.66
CA ARG A 761 -9.79 -30.32 3.80
C ARG A 761 -8.40 -29.82 4.17
N ALA A 762 -7.47 -29.93 3.23
CA ALA A 762 -6.14 -29.37 3.35
C ALA A 762 -6.12 -28.03 2.60
N LEU A 763 -5.93 -26.94 3.34
CA LEU A 763 -5.81 -25.58 2.81
C LEU A 763 -4.34 -25.13 2.91
N ARG A 764 -3.89 -24.35 1.94
CA ARG A 764 -2.58 -23.71 1.96
C ARG A 764 -2.76 -22.23 1.67
N PHE A 765 -2.17 -21.38 2.49
CA PHE A 765 -2.20 -19.93 2.37
C PHE A 765 -0.95 -19.41 1.64
N GLU A 766 -1.01 -18.19 1.10
CA GLU A 766 0.08 -17.61 0.28
C GLU A 766 1.40 -17.44 1.03
N ASN A 767 1.37 -17.30 2.35
CA ASN A 767 2.54 -17.23 3.22
C ASN A 767 3.09 -18.61 3.64
N GLY A 768 2.53 -19.69 3.11
CA GLY A 768 3.00 -21.05 3.39
C GLY A 768 2.38 -21.71 4.61
N VAL A 769 1.51 -21.01 5.36
CA VAL A 769 0.72 -21.64 6.43
C VAL A 769 -0.16 -22.72 5.82
N GLU A 770 -0.18 -23.89 6.44
CA GLU A 770 -1.04 -25.00 6.07
C GLU A 770 -2.14 -25.18 7.10
N ALA A 771 -3.34 -25.49 6.66
CA ALA A 771 -4.44 -25.81 7.56
C ALA A 771 -5.10 -27.13 7.18
N LEU A 772 -5.45 -27.92 8.20
CA LEU A 772 -6.15 -29.18 8.07
C LEU A 772 -7.48 -29.08 8.80
N LEU A 773 -8.59 -29.28 8.09
CA LEU A 773 -9.93 -29.25 8.65
C LEU A 773 -10.62 -30.61 8.46
N THR A 774 -11.07 -31.23 9.55
CA THR A 774 -11.82 -32.49 9.51
C THR A 774 -13.31 -32.24 9.73
N GLU A 775 -14.14 -32.72 8.80
CA GLU A 775 -15.60 -32.64 8.79
C GLU A 775 -16.25 -34.02 9.04
N PRO A 776 -17.48 -34.10 9.56
CA PRO A 776 -18.39 -32.99 9.86
C PRO A 776 -18.07 -32.28 11.18
N ARG A 777 -18.45 -31.00 11.24
CA ARG A 777 -18.36 -30.17 12.46
C ARG A 777 -19.18 -30.79 13.60
N ASP A 778 -18.57 -30.83 14.77
CA ASP A 778 -19.18 -31.23 16.04
C ASP A 778 -18.41 -30.55 17.18
N TYR A 779 -18.94 -29.45 17.71
CA TYR A 779 -18.27 -28.69 18.78
C TYR A 779 -18.17 -29.45 20.10
N SER A 780 -18.95 -30.53 20.31
CA SER A 780 -18.88 -31.30 21.56
C SER A 780 -17.58 -32.11 21.67
N THR A 781 -17.09 -32.58 20.52
CA THR A 781 -15.86 -33.39 20.37
C THR A 781 -14.77 -32.68 19.58
N GLY A 782 -15.06 -31.49 19.06
CA GLY A 782 -14.16 -30.72 18.21
C GLY A 782 -13.01 -30.10 19.00
N ARG A 783 -11.88 -29.97 18.32
CA ARG A 783 -10.64 -29.43 18.88
C ARG A 783 -9.80 -28.72 17.82
N PHE A 784 -8.87 -27.88 18.25
CA PHE A 784 -7.88 -27.29 17.35
C PHE A 784 -6.50 -27.20 17.99
N ALA A 785 -5.48 -27.20 17.13
CA ALA A 785 -4.08 -26.97 17.48
C ALA A 785 -3.45 -26.02 16.46
N LEU A 786 -2.65 -25.08 16.97
CA LEU A 786 -1.94 -24.05 16.22
C LEU A 786 -0.46 -24.29 16.44
N HIS A 787 0.24 -24.73 15.39
CA HIS A 787 1.67 -24.98 15.43
C HIS A 787 2.40 -23.76 14.89
N GLY A 788 3.15 -23.09 15.75
CA GLY A 788 4.11 -22.08 15.37
C GLY A 788 5.51 -22.65 15.20
N GLU A 789 6.46 -21.82 14.79
CA GLU A 789 7.87 -22.21 14.66
C GLU A 789 8.52 -22.59 15.99
N ARG A 790 8.07 -22.00 17.10
CA ARG A 790 8.71 -22.11 18.42
C ARG A 790 7.86 -22.84 19.45
N GLY A 791 6.59 -23.09 19.17
CA GLY A 791 5.69 -23.75 20.11
C GLY A 791 4.38 -24.21 19.49
N ILE A 792 3.50 -24.72 20.34
CA ILE A 792 2.15 -25.18 19.96
C ILE A 792 1.14 -24.55 20.92
N ALA A 793 0.03 -24.04 20.40
CA ALA A 793 -1.13 -23.62 21.18
C ALA A 793 -2.32 -24.53 20.86
N ALA A 794 -3.06 -25.03 21.86
CA ALA A 794 -4.17 -25.94 21.64
C ALA A 794 -5.34 -25.66 22.59
N ASP A 795 -6.57 -25.97 22.17
CA ASP A 795 -7.76 -25.83 23.04
C ASP A 795 -8.06 -27.07 23.90
N HIS A 796 -7.19 -28.07 23.81
CA HIS A 796 -7.26 -29.36 24.48
C HIS A 796 -5.87 -29.75 24.98
N GLU A 797 -5.80 -30.81 25.77
CA GLU A 797 -4.52 -31.36 26.22
C GLU A 797 -3.76 -31.97 25.04
N LEU A 798 -2.61 -31.38 24.74
CA LEU A 798 -1.70 -31.81 23.68
C LEU A 798 -0.25 -31.69 24.21
N PRO A 799 0.56 -32.76 24.18
CA PRO A 799 1.92 -32.71 24.71
C PRO A 799 2.76 -31.59 24.09
N GLY A 800 3.39 -30.77 24.93
CA GLY A 800 4.21 -29.64 24.51
C GLY A 800 3.44 -28.40 24.04
N ALA A 801 2.09 -28.40 24.10
CA ALA A 801 1.28 -27.25 23.77
C ALA A 801 0.91 -26.43 25.01
N GLN A 802 0.85 -25.09 24.87
CA GLN A 802 0.14 -24.26 25.84
C GLN A 802 -1.35 -24.26 25.54
N ARG A 803 -2.16 -24.41 26.59
CA ARG A 803 -3.60 -24.59 26.47
C ARG A 803 -4.34 -23.24 26.55
N PHE A 804 -5.41 -23.09 25.76
CA PHE A 804 -6.39 -22.02 25.99
C PHE A 804 -7.25 -22.33 27.22
N GLU A 805 -7.36 -21.35 28.12
CA GLU A 805 -8.16 -21.45 29.34
C GLU A 805 -9.24 -20.37 29.36
N THR A 806 -10.43 -20.74 29.83
CA THR A 806 -11.50 -19.79 30.14
C THR A 806 -11.36 -19.31 31.58
N ILE A 807 -11.35 -17.99 31.77
CA ILE A 807 -11.29 -17.39 33.10
C ILE A 807 -12.73 -17.21 33.57
N ILE A 808 -13.09 -17.84 34.69
CA ILE A 808 -14.44 -17.84 35.25
C ILE A 808 -14.42 -17.21 36.64
N GLU A 809 -15.26 -16.21 36.85
CA GLU A 809 -15.49 -15.56 38.14
C GLU A 809 -17.00 -15.51 38.39
N ASN A 810 -17.46 -15.96 39.57
CA ASN A 810 -18.90 -15.96 39.93
C ASN A 810 -19.81 -16.61 38.86
N GLU A 811 -19.43 -17.78 38.35
CA GLU A 811 -20.13 -18.52 37.27
C GLU A 811 -20.20 -17.81 35.90
N ARG A 812 -19.51 -16.69 35.72
CA ARG A 812 -19.43 -15.94 34.47
C ARG A 812 -18.03 -16.02 33.86
N CYS A 813 -17.95 -16.14 32.55
CA CYS A 813 -16.67 -16.05 31.86
C CYS A 813 -16.25 -14.58 31.75
N VAL A 814 -15.10 -14.22 32.32
CA VAL A 814 -14.57 -12.84 32.34
C VAL A 814 -13.40 -12.65 31.38
N GLY A 815 -12.91 -13.71 30.74
CA GLY A 815 -11.74 -13.63 29.87
C GLY A 815 -11.26 -14.98 29.34
N LEU A 816 -10.26 -14.92 28.47
CA LEU A 816 -9.52 -16.07 27.95
C LEU A 816 -8.04 -15.90 28.28
N ARG A 817 -7.34 -17.00 28.54
CA ARG A 817 -5.89 -17.03 28.76
C ARG A 817 -5.22 -17.98 27.78
N LEU A 818 -4.02 -17.61 27.35
CA LEU A 818 -3.09 -18.48 26.63
C LEU A 818 -1.67 -18.20 27.16
N GLY A 819 -1.15 -19.11 27.98
CA GLY A 819 0.13 -18.88 28.65
C GLY A 819 0.06 -17.71 29.63
N ALA A 820 0.97 -16.75 29.49
CA ALA A 820 0.98 -15.53 30.28
C ALA A 820 0.00 -14.45 29.77
N ASP A 821 -0.51 -14.59 28.54
CA ASP A 821 -1.39 -13.60 27.93
C ASP A 821 -2.84 -13.81 28.35
N VAL A 822 -3.51 -12.71 28.70
CA VAL A 822 -4.94 -12.69 29.04
C VAL A 822 -5.67 -11.75 28.09
N GLU A 823 -6.83 -12.16 27.62
CA GLU A 823 -7.79 -11.33 26.89
C GLU A 823 -9.05 -11.19 27.76
N PRO A 824 -9.28 -10.02 28.38
CA PRO A 824 -10.47 -9.78 29.18
C PRO A 824 -11.72 -9.60 28.30
N LEU A 825 -12.88 -9.93 28.85
CA LEU A 825 -14.20 -9.60 28.31
C LEU A 825 -14.80 -8.44 29.11
N ASP A 826 -15.34 -7.44 28.43
CA ASP A 826 -16.12 -6.39 29.10
C ASP A 826 -17.53 -6.87 29.47
N ALA A 827 -18.27 -6.09 30.27
CA ALA A 827 -19.59 -6.47 30.77
C ALA A 827 -20.57 -6.90 29.66
N ALA A 828 -20.56 -6.21 28.51
CA ALA A 828 -21.45 -6.54 27.39
C ALA A 828 -21.01 -7.84 26.68
N GLU A 829 -19.71 -8.08 26.59
CA GLU A 829 -19.17 -9.35 26.09
C GLU A 829 -19.46 -10.51 27.04
N GLN A 830 -19.34 -10.31 28.36
CA GLN A 830 -19.66 -11.30 29.39
C GLN A 830 -21.14 -11.71 29.33
N ASP A 831 -22.05 -10.74 29.19
CA ASP A 831 -23.49 -11.00 29.09
C ASP A 831 -23.85 -11.79 27.81
N LEU A 832 -23.14 -11.55 26.70
CA LEU A 832 -23.33 -12.31 25.45
C LEU A 832 -22.84 -13.76 25.55
N VAL A 833 -21.83 -14.02 26.39
CA VAL A 833 -21.34 -15.37 26.67
C VAL A 833 -22.31 -16.12 27.59
N GLY A 834 -22.81 -15.45 28.63
CA GLY A 834 -23.69 -16.06 29.63
C GLY A 834 -22.95 -16.97 30.62
N ARG A 835 -23.66 -17.93 31.20
CA ARG A 835 -23.07 -18.90 32.14
C ARG A 835 -22.10 -19.82 31.42
N CYS A 836 -20.93 -20.03 32.01
CA CYS A 836 -19.86 -20.86 31.45
C CYS A 836 -19.61 -22.08 32.34
N GLU A 837 -19.54 -23.26 31.73
CA GLU A 837 -19.08 -24.47 32.41
C GLU A 837 -17.57 -24.39 32.66
N ALA A 838 -17.13 -24.72 33.87
CA ALA A 838 -15.72 -24.78 34.21
C ALA A 838 -14.99 -25.85 33.38
N GLY A 839 -13.87 -25.47 32.76
CA GLY A 839 -13.06 -26.37 31.94
C GLY A 839 -13.58 -26.61 30.51
N ALA A 840 -14.64 -25.93 30.07
CA ALA A 840 -15.07 -25.98 28.67
C ALA A 840 -13.98 -25.48 27.71
N SER A 841 -13.72 -26.22 26.62
CA SER A 841 -12.77 -25.79 25.60
C SER A 841 -13.29 -24.59 24.82
N VAL A 842 -12.36 -23.83 24.21
CA VAL A 842 -12.70 -22.74 23.30
C VAL A 842 -13.65 -23.21 22.18
N THR A 843 -13.46 -24.43 21.67
CA THR A 843 -14.35 -25.02 20.66
C THR A 843 -15.76 -25.31 21.19
N ARG A 844 -15.91 -25.83 22.41
CA ARG A 844 -17.24 -26.10 22.99
C ARG A 844 -18.07 -24.84 23.17
N MET A 845 -17.41 -23.73 23.48
CA MET A 845 -18.04 -22.42 23.66
C MET A 845 -18.19 -21.62 22.36
N HIS A 846 -17.93 -22.22 21.20
CA HIS A 846 -17.83 -21.47 19.95
C HIS A 846 -19.09 -20.65 19.62
N GLU A 847 -20.30 -21.15 19.83
CA GLU A 847 -21.53 -20.37 19.57
C GLU A 847 -21.64 -19.11 20.45
N ALA A 848 -21.14 -19.15 21.70
CA ALA A 848 -21.03 -17.97 22.56
C ALA A 848 -19.97 -17.00 22.04
N TRP A 849 -18.80 -17.52 21.61
CA TRP A 849 -17.75 -16.70 21.02
C TRP A 849 -18.15 -16.01 19.72
N LYS A 850 -19.06 -16.60 18.94
CA LYS A 850 -19.61 -15.96 17.74
C LYS A 850 -20.43 -14.72 18.07
N ARG A 851 -21.16 -14.70 19.20
CA ARG A 851 -21.88 -13.49 19.64
C ARG A 851 -20.92 -12.38 20.03
N VAL A 852 -19.88 -12.71 20.79
CA VAL A 852 -18.79 -11.78 21.14
C VAL A 852 -18.06 -11.29 19.89
N GLY A 853 -17.72 -12.19 18.97
CA GLY A 853 -17.06 -11.85 17.71
C GLY A 853 -17.93 -10.94 16.84
N PHE A 854 -19.25 -11.16 16.82
CA PHE A 854 -20.18 -10.26 16.14
C PHE A 854 -20.19 -8.87 16.78
N LEU A 855 -20.25 -8.77 18.11
CA LEU A 855 -20.15 -7.49 18.84
C LEU A 855 -18.82 -6.76 18.55
N ARG A 856 -17.68 -7.48 18.58
CA ARG A 856 -16.36 -6.93 18.25
C ARG A 856 -16.30 -6.44 16.80
N LEU A 857 -16.91 -7.16 15.86
CA LEU A 857 -17.07 -6.72 14.47
C LEU A 857 -17.94 -5.45 14.38
N LEU A 858 -19.07 -5.38 15.08
CA LEU A 858 -19.91 -4.16 15.11
C LEU A 858 -19.13 -2.96 15.65
N ARG A 859 -18.36 -3.14 16.72
CA ARG A 859 -17.47 -2.11 17.28
C ARG A 859 -16.36 -1.71 16.31
N ALA A 860 -15.84 -2.65 15.51
CA ALA A 860 -14.86 -2.36 14.46
C ALA A 860 -15.48 -1.53 13.32
N ILE A 861 -16.69 -1.86 12.88
CA ILE A 861 -17.44 -1.10 11.89
C ILE A 861 -17.73 0.32 12.40
N ASP A 862 -18.19 0.45 13.64
CA ASP A 862 -18.48 1.75 14.26
C ASP A 862 -17.22 2.62 14.45
N ALA A 863 -16.09 2.00 14.80
CA ALA A 863 -14.80 2.67 14.85
C ALA A 863 -14.19 3.02 13.47
N GLY A 864 -14.88 2.67 12.37
CA GLY A 864 -14.42 2.94 11.01
C GLY A 864 -13.34 1.99 10.50
N ARG A 865 -13.07 0.89 11.20
CA ARG A 865 -12.14 -0.18 10.76
C ARG A 865 -12.77 -1.11 9.71
N GLY A 866 -14.10 -1.10 9.60
CA GLY A 866 -14.87 -1.95 8.69
C GLY A 866 -15.06 -3.38 9.19
N GLY A 867 -15.83 -4.18 8.46
CA GLY A 867 -16.05 -5.60 8.72
C GLY A 867 -15.24 -6.52 7.79
N TYR A 868 -15.56 -7.82 7.76
CA TYR A 868 -14.84 -8.78 6.92
C TYR A 868 -15.04 -8.48 5.41
N PRO A 869 -13.97 -8.44 4.59
CA PRO A 869 -14.07 -7.99 3.20
C PRO A 869 -14.95 -8.88 2.32
N VAL A 870 -15.87 -8.27 1.57
CA VAL A 870 -16.84 -8.97 0.71
C VAL A 870 -16.18 -9.92 -0.30
N TYR A 871 -15.05 -9.52 -0.90
CA TYR A 871 -14.39 -10.35 -1.92
C TYR A 871 -13.61 -11.52 -1.34
N ASP A 872 -13.13 -11.42 -0.10
CA ASP A 872 -12.51 -12.55 0.61
C ASP A 872 -13.58 -13.56 0.99
N ALA A 873 -14.70 -13.08 1.51
CA ALA A 873 -15.86 -13.88 1.86
C ALA A 873 -16.48 -14.59 0.63
N LEU A 874 -16.50 -13.91 -0.51
CA LEU A 874 -16.83 -14.47 -1.82
C LEU A 874 -15.92 -15.63 -2.23
N GLU A 875 -14.62 -15.48 -2.01
CA GLU A 875 -13.63 -16.52 -2.28
C GLU A 875 -13.81 -17.70 -1.33
N ASP A 876 -14.10 -17.44 -0.06
CA ASP A 876 -14.37 -18.48 0.94
C ASP A 876 -15.57 -19.34 0.51
N THR A 877 -16.72 -18.73 0.21
CA THR A 877 -17.92 -19.44 -0.27
C THR A 877 -17.69 -20.17 -1.60
N LEU A 878 -17.03 -19.54 -2.57
CA LEU A 878 -16.79 -20.14 -3.87
C LEU A 878 -15.81 -21.31 -3.79
N SER A 879 -14.73 -21.15 -3.03
CA SER A 879 -13.74 -22.19 -2.84
C SER A 879 -14.36 -23.41 -2.16
N ASP A 880 -15.21 -23.20 -1.15
CA ASP A 880 -16.01 -24.24 -0.51
C ASP A 880 -16.88 -25.00 -1.53
N TYR A 881 -17.68 -24.28 -2.32
CA TYR A 881 -18.52 -24.87 -3.36
C TYR A 881 -17.72 -25.69 -4.38
N VAL A 882 -16.59 -25.15 -4.84
CA VAL A 882 -15.72 -25.82 -5.83
C VAL A 882 -15.04 -27.04 -5.20
N LEU A 883 -14.65 -27.00 -3.94
CA LEU A 883 -14.08 -28.14 -3.22
C LEU A 883 -15.09 -29.26 -3.04
N GLU A 884 -16.34 -28.95 -2.74
CA GLU A 884 -17.41 -29.94 -2.64
C GLU A 884 -17.65 -30.66 -3.98
N LYS A 885 -17.61 -29.92 -5.10
CA LYS A 885 -17.89 -30.46 -6.43
C LYS A 885 -16.71 -31.13 -7.12
N LEU A 886 -15.52 -30.53 -7.02
CA LEU A 886 -14.34 -30.93 -7.81
C LEU A 886 -13.20 -31.50 -6.95
N GLY A 887 -13.32 -31.48 -5.62
CA GLY A 887 -12.30 -31.99 -4.69
C GLY A 887 -11.01 -31.16 -4.61
N ARG A 888 -10.86 -30.12 -5.44
CA ARG A 888 -9.68 -29.26 -5.49
C ARG A 888 -10.04 -27.84 -5.88
N PHE A 889 -9.39 -26.88 -5.24
CA PHE A 889 -9.48 -25.46 -5.56
C PHE A 889 -8.08 -24.86 -5.61
N ARG A 890 -7.84 -23.97 -6.57
CA ARG A 890 -6.60 -23.18 -6.63
C ARG A 890 -6.98 -21.73 -6.88
N SER A 891 -6.50 -20.83 -6.04
CA SER A 891 -6.70 -19.40 -6.22
C SER A 891 -5.79 -18.90 -7.35
N THR A 892 -6.42 -18.32 -8.38
CA THR A 892 -5.76 -17.74 -9.55
C THR A 892 -6.55 -16.53 -10.01
N ARG A 893 -6.00 -15.73 -10.94
CA ARG A 893 -6.73 -14.60 -11.54
C ARG A 893 -8.05 -15.00 -12.23
N ALA A 894 -8.19 -16.26 -12.66
CA ALA A 894 -9.38 -16.75 -13.34
C ALA A 894 -10.39 -17.40 -12.38
N THR A 895 -9.96 -17.81 -11.18
CA THR A 895 -10.77 -18.60 -10.24
C THR A 895 -11.09 -17.88 -8.94
N SER A 896 -10.35 -16.83 -8.58
CA SER A 896 -10.57 -16.07 -7.35
C SER A 896 -11.37 -14.79 -7.60
N PRO A 897 -12.51 -14.60 -6.92
CA PRO A 897 -13.39 -13.43 -7.10
C PRO A 897 -12.79 -12.13 -6.58
N ARG A 898 -11.63 -12.18 -5.91
CA ARG A 898 -10.78 -11.02 -5.62
C ARG A 898 -10.35 -10.31 -6.91
N TYR A 899 -10.19 -11.05 -8.01
CA TYR A 899 -9.80 -10.52 -9.30
C TYR A 899 -11.01 -10.25 -10.19
N ALA A 900 -11.00 -9.10 -10.86
CA ALA A 900 -12.06 -8.72 -11.80
C ALA A 900 -12.24 -9.73 -12.93
N THR A 901 -11.17 -10.39 -13.38
CA THR A 901 -11.21 -11.43 -14.43
C THR A 901 -12.10 -12.60 -14.02
N ALA A 902 -11.88 -13.17 -12.83
CA ALA A 902 -12.72 -14.25 -12.32
C ALA A 902 -14.18 -13.78 -12.15
N ARG A 903 -14.41 -12.57 -11.61
CA ARG A 903 -15.77 -12.01 -11.48
C ARG A 903 -16.48 -11.92 -12.82
N ARG A 904 -15.80 -11.52 -13.90
CA ARG A 904 -16.37 -11.50 -15.26
C ARG A 904 -16.68 -12.91 -15.78
N ILE A 905 -15.78 -13.87 -15.56
CA ILE A 905 -15.99 -15.28 -15.94
C ILE A 905 -17.22 -15.84 -15.24
N TYR A 906 -17.31 -15.67 -13.91
CA TYR A 906 -18.44 -16.14 -13.14
C TYR A 906 -19.73 -15.39 -13.45
N ALA A 907 -19.68 -14.08 -13.69
CA ALA A 907 -20.84 -13.31 -14.12
C ALA A 907 -21.35 -13.75 -15.49
N PHE A 908 -20.45 -14.05 -16.44
CA PHE A 908 -20.82 -14.59 -17.74
C PHE A 908 -21.44 -15.98 -17.63
N GLY A 909 -20.81 -16.91 -16.89
CA GLY A 909 -21.37 -18.24 -16.62
C GLY A 909 -22.72 -18.17 -15.89
N SER A 910 -22.87 -17.25 -14.94
CA SER A 910 -24.12 -16.96 -14.24
C SER A 910 -25.23 -16.43 -15.16
N ARG A 911 -24.90 -15.67 -16.20
CA ARG A 911 -25.87 -15.23 -17.22
C ARG A 911 -26.30 -16.38 -18.14
N LEU A 912 -25.39 -17.28 -18.49
CA LEU A 912 -25.69 -18.44 -19.33
C LEU A 912 -26.54 -19.49 -18.58
N ALA A 913 -26.22 -19.76 -17.31
CA ALA A 913 -26.96 -20.72 -16.47
C ALA A 913 -28.28 -20.18 -15.91
N GLY A 914 -28.59 -18.89 -16.15
CA GLY A 914 -29.82 -18.23 -15.74
C GLY A 914 -30.76 -17.89 -16.90
N ARG A 915 -30.47 -18.41 -18.10
CA ARG A 915 -31.42 -18.70 -19.18
C ARG A 915 -31.73 -20.18 -19.09
#